data_AF-A0A9J6BNX8-F1
#
_entry.id   AF-A0A9J6BNX8-F1
#
_cell.length_a   1.000
_cell.length_b   1.000
_cell.length_c   1.000
_cell.angle_alpha   90.00
_cell.angle_beta   90.00
_cell.angle_gamma   90.00
#
_symmetry.space_group_name_H-M   'P 1'
#
loop_
_entity.id
_entity.type
_entity.pdbx_description
1 polymer ?
#
loop_
_entity_poly.entity_id
_entity_poly.type
_entity_poly.pdbx_seq_one_letter_code
_entity_poly.pdbx_strand_id
1 'polypeptide(L)'
;MNCEQEIYNLDSNEYFFAKIFDHLEKLDKKSNASVFRPYQEIIDDNNNRALTLEQIYKALLRGEYRNNIWFLIRDYTKALSFIVNYYHSSAKIYKNASNFYNILSENAEKHMKELGFCCGIWYQHESKILTCEKSCNIENNQIYYRYKDWLFCSKCFSKEKQIVNLDLSINLTASKDCFKECIYHEEKDEEFIKCKMCEREFHERCVLHIGSSSMQFYCNNCRATDVSIAKFPKFKLNAENLASTECDEFIARHLSLCGVFIPKKVIIRLVSNVEKKFEINSPTAKYRSKTSITYNNCSLLAFFKSDDELDICFFACYFQLYGSDCEAKSNRNSVYLSYIDSVNLFKVPDRTKIYQEILIGLFRYLRFRKFSKIFIWSCPPSKQSDYILVGKPLDMKIPTFDILLSWYHKLIILGKKQGVITSFDGPDKYARDNNWFDLDNVPLFEGDLWPTRIQEAVIEAEKEGSNYEYLNKRIWDLLQVQTIGFDNSYFVLYIEQDTMTLDAMMPQSSLKSKYINDRYDLVEFLSDNNFTFLDMRQAKYTTLQIIYFLVVEDFNKLCRNICSCNTNGQKLYPDEILKYINYKCEKKLIKNTVMSYRFQLVNRNKPKVKALKKKNMITAKLNNLPKVLIKHLHTHSEDVNALFLETLRTRYNF
;
A
#
# COMPACT_ATOMS: atom_id res chain seq x y z
N MET A 1 33.10 25.60 32.13
CA MET A 1 32.84 24.44 31.23
C MET A 1 34.08 23.58 30.97
N ASN A 2 35.32 23.95 31.38
CA ASN A 2 36.54 23.31 30.85
C ASN A 2 37.32 22.38 31.81
N CYS A 3 36.87 22.06 33.03
CA CYS A 3 37.67 21.21 33.93
C CYS A 3 37.32 19.71 33.89
N GLU A 4 36.08 19.33 33.61
CA GLU A 4 35.65 17.92 33.58
C GLU A 4 35.92 17.23 32.22
N GLN A 5 35.98 17.99 31.13
CA GLN A 5 36.29 17.47 29.79
C GLN A 5 37.76 17.00 29.66
N GLU A 6 38.67 17.45 30.54
CA GLU A 6 40.09 17.07 30.48
C GLU A 6 40.38 15.70 31.12
N ILE A 7 39.49 15.17 31.97
CA ILE A 7 39.70 13.89 32.69
C ILE A 7 39.53 12.68 31.75
N TYR A 8 38.67 12.82 30.75
CA TYR A 8 38.44 11.82 29.71
C TYR A 8 38.60 12.53 28.38
N ASN A 9 39.56 12.10 27.53
CA ASN A 9 39.75 12.65 26.19
C ASN A 9 38.51 12.31 25.33
N LEU A 10 37.42 13.03 25.52
CA LEU A 10 36.12 12.84 24.88
C LEU A 10 35.83 14.06 24.03
N ASP A 11 35.17 13.84 22.88
CA ASP A 11 34.63 14.97 22.13
C ASP A 11 33.36 15.52 22.82
N SER A 12 32.81 16.62 22.27
CA SER A 12 31.60 17.25 22.82
C SER A 12 30.38 16.32 22.85
N ASN A 13 30.30 15.35 21.93
CA ASN A 13 29.17 14.42 21.81
C ASN A 13 29.29 13.30 22.83
N GLU A 14 30.47 12.68 22.94
CA GLU A 14 30.72 11.62 23.90
C GLU A 14 30.57 12.14 25.33
N TYR A 15 31.03 13.36 25.62
CA TYR A 15 30.84 14.01 26.92
C TYR A 15 29.35 14.24 27.25
N PHE A 16 28.53 14.62 26.25
CA PHE A 16 27.09 14.76 26.44
C PHE A 16 26.44 13.45 26.89
N PHE A 17 26.74 12.34 26.20
CA PHE A 17 26.20 11.03 26.57
C PHE A 17 26.77 10.50 27.89
N ALA A 18 28.06 10.73 28.18
CA ALA A 18 28.68 10.29 29.43
C ALA A 18 27.94 10.84 30.66
N LYS A 19 27.52 12.11 30.63
CA LYS A 19 26.69 12.70 31.69
C LYS A 19 25.36 12.00 31.90
N ILE A 20 24.73 11.54 30.81
CA ILE A 20 23.48 10.80 30.89
C ILE A 20 23.74 9.44 31.52
N PHE A 21 24.78 8.73 31.08
CA PHE A 21 25.17 7.44 31.66
C PHE A 21 25.53 7.55 33.15
N ASP A 22 26.23 8.60 33.58
CA ASP A 22 26.51 8.88 35.00
C ASP A 22 25.22 9.03 35.83
N HIS A 23 24.23 9.72 35.27
CA HIS A 23 22.93 9.88 35.92
C HIS A 23 22.20 8.54 36.04
N LEU A 24 22.19 7.75 34.97
CA LEU A 24 21.55 6.43 34.94
C LEU A 24 22.23 5.43 35.87
N GLU A 25 23.55 5.43 35.96
CA GLU A 25 24.29 4.55 36.87
C GLU A 25 23.95 4.85 38.34
N LYS A 26 23.80 6.15 38.69
CA LYS A 26 23.32 6.56 40.02
C LYS A 26 21.89 6.09 40.30
N LEU A 27 20.99 6.16 39.31
CA LEU A 27 19.63 5.65 39.42
C LEU A 27 19.60 4.12 39.57
N ASP A 28 20.45 3.40 38.85
CA ASP A 28 20.56 1.94 38.92
C ASP A 28 21.02 1.49 40.31
N LYS A 29 22.07 2.13 40.84
CA LYS A 29 22.58 1.90 42.21
C LYS A 29 21.51 2.19 43.27
N LYS A 30 20.81 3.33 43.16
CA LYS A 30 19.75 3.72 44.10
C LYS A 30 18.56 2.75 44.07
N SER A 31 18.23 2.24 42.89
CA SER A 31 17.13 1.31 42.70
C SER A 31 17.53 -0.14 42.95
N ASN A 32 18.81 -0.49 43.02
CA ASN A 32 19.29 -1.88 43.11
C ASN A 32 18.64 -2.77 42.02
N ALA A 33 18.52 -2.23 40.80
CA ALA A 33 17.87 -2.91 39.67
C ALA A 33 18.85 -3.73 38.82
N SER A 34 20.15 -3.43 38.92
CA SER A 34 21.24 -4.11 38.22
C SER A 34 21.10 -4.09 36.69
N VAL A 35 20.57 -2.99 36.13
CA VAL A 35 20.44 -2.81 34.68
C VAL A 35 21.83 -2.69 34.03
N PHE A 36 22.80 -2.06 34.70
CA PHE A 36 24.17 -1.92 34.17
C PHE A 36 24.96 -3.24 34.11
N ARG A 37 24.63 -4.16 35.03
CA ARG A 37 25.25 -5.49 35.15
C ARG A 37 24.16 -6.52 35.45
N PRO A 38 23.37 -6.95 34.45
CA PRO A 38 22.36 -7.98 34.67
C PRO A 38 23.03 -9.29 35.11
N TYR A 39 22.30 -10.09 35.90
CA TYR A 39 22.83 -11.34 36.49
C TYR A 39 23.11 -12.44 35.47
N GLN A 40 22.61 -12.29 34.25
CA GLN A 40 22.85 -13.22 33.16
C GLN A 40 23.66 -12.53 32.05
N GLU A 41 24.54 -13.30 31.40
CA GLU A 41 25.23 -12.82 30.21
C GLU A 41 24.19 -12.47 29.14
N ILE A 42 24.32 -11.27 28.58
CA ILE A 42 23.52 -10.85 27.43
C ILE A 42 24.11 -11.60 26.23
N ILE A 43 23.36 -12.56 25.70
CA ILE A 43 23.76 -13.36 24.54
C ILE A 43 22.82 -12.95 23.40
N ASP A 44 23.38 -12.45 22.29
CA ASP A 44 22.61 -12.15 21.09
C ASP A 44 22.15 -13.44 20.38
N ASP A 45 21.26 -13.30 19.40
CA ASP A 45 20.67 -14.44 18.68
C ASP A 45 21.71 -15.27 17.88
N ASN A 46 22.94 -14.77 17.73
CA ASN A 46 24.06 -15.45 17.09
C ASN A 46 25.03 -16.08 18.10
N ASN A 47 24.63 -16.22 19.37
CA ASN A 47 25.48 -16.69 20.47
C ASN A 47 26.70 -15.79 20.76
N ASN A 48 26.71 -14.53 20.30
CA ASN A 48 27.74 -13.57 20.71
C ASN A 48 27.32 -12.90 22.02
N ARG A 49 28.29 -12.58 22.86
CA ARG A 49 28.04 -11.76 24.05
C ARG A 49 27.68 -10.35 23.62
N ALA A 50 26.41 -9.99 23.73
CA ALA A 50 25.96 -8.62 23.58
C ALA A 50 26.46 -7.77 24.77
N LEU A 51 26.72 -6.50 24.51
CA LEU A 51 27.37 -5.61 25.47
C LEU A 51 26.40 -5.23 26.59
N THR A 52 26.87 -5.22 27.84
CA THR A 52 26.15 -4.61 28.96
C THR A 52 26.25 -3.09 28.90
N LEU A 53 25.30 -2.37 29.52
CA LEU A 53 25.40 -0.90 29.61
C LEU A 53 26.69 -0.45 30.30
N GLU A 54 27.26 -1.24 31.22
CA GLU A 54 28.56 -0.93 31.81
C GLU A 54 29.70 -1.02 30.79
N GLN A 55 29.71 -2.07 29.95
CA GLN A 55 30.72 -2.22 28.90
C GLN A 55 30.62 -1.07 27.90
N ILE A 56 29.39 -0.72 27.50
CA ILE A 56 29.09 0.42 26.63
C ILE A 56 29.57 1.71 27.28
N TYR A 57 29.29 1.91 28.57
CA TYR A 57 29.70 3.12 29.27
C TYR A 57 31.23 3.24 29.35
N LYS A 58 31.95 2.15 29.62
CA LYS A 58 33.42 2.15 29.58
C LYS A 58 33.97 2.43 28.19
N ALA A 59 33.39 1.85 27.15
CA ALA A 59 33.76 2.12 25.76
C ALA A 59 33.56 3.60 25.41
N LEU A 60 32.45 4.20 25.86
CA LEU A 60 32.17 5.62 25.73
C LEU A 60 33.24 6.48 26.41
N LEU A 61 33.62 6.18 27.65
CA LEU A 61 34.67 6.91 28.38
C LEU A 61 36.06 6.76 27.75
N ARG A 62 36.29 5.70 26.96
CA ARG A 62 37.53 5.48 26.19
C ARG A 62 37.54 6.19 24.83
N GLY A 63 36.46 6.86 24.45
CA GLY A 63 36.37 7.58 23.18
C GLY A 63 36.11 6.67 21.97
N GLU A 64 35.58 5.46 22.19
CA GLU A 64 35.40 4.47 21.11
C GLU A 64 34.27 4.82 20.13
N TYR A 65 33.40 5.78 20.47
CA TYR A 65 32.24 6.17 19.66
C TYR A 65 32.44 7.49 18.90
N ARG A 66 33.56 8.18 19.11
CA ARG A 66 33.91 9.48 18.52
C ARG A 66 33.68 9.58 17.02
N ASN A 67 34.01 8.52 16.29
CA ASN A 67 33.92 8.50 14.83
C ASN A 67 32.49 8.22 14.32
N ASN A 68 31.66 7.53 15.11
CA ASN A 68 30.28 7.23 14.73
C ASN A 68 29.39 7.04 15.96
N ILE A 69 28.69 8.12 16.33
CA ILE A 69 27.79 8.14 17.48
C ILE A 69 26.58 7.20 17.31
N TRP A 70 26.24 6.80 16.08
CA TRP A 70 25.18 5.82 15.85
C TRP A 70 25.48 4.46 16.48
N PHE A 71 26.75 4.06 16.61
CA PHE A 71 27.12 2.82 17.27
C PHE A 71 26.82 2.85 18.77
N LEU A 72 26.99 4.00 19.43
CA LEU A 72 26.56 4.16 20.82
C LEU A 72 25.04 3.95 20.93
N ILE A 73 24.28 4.57 20.03
CA ILE A 73 22.81 4.49 20.01
C ILE A 73 22.35 3.05 19.78
N ARG A 74 22.95 2.36 18.79
CA ARG A 74 22.73 0.94 18.52
C ARG A 74 23.02 0.09 19.76
N ASP A 75 24.19 0.24 20.35
CA ASP A 75 24.67 -0.65 21.40
C ASP A 75 23.80 -0.54 22.66
N TYR A 76 23.48 0.68 23.12
CA TYR A 76 22.60 0.83 24.28
C TYR A 76 21.17 0.36 23.97
N THR A 77 20.70 0.55 22.73
CA THR A 77 19.36 0.09 22.32
C THR A 77 19.29 -1.43 22.39
N LYS A 78 20.26 -2.13 21.79
CA LYS A 78 20.32 -3.61 21.83
C LYS A 78 20.45 -4.14 23.25
N ALA A 79 21.30 -3.53 24.09
CA ALA A 79 21.48 -3.92 25.49
C ALA A 79 20.18 -3.80 26.30
N LEU A 80 19.43 -2.70 26.12
CA LEU A 80 18.18 -2.46 26.83
C LEU A 80 17.03 -3.31 26.29
N SER A 81 16.91 -3.45 24.97
CA SER A 81 15.92 -4.32 24.33
C SER A 81 16.08 -5.77 24.78
N PHE A 82 17.31 -6.28 24.91
CA PHE A 82 17.55 -7.61 25.45
C PHE A 82 16.95 -7.79 26.86
N ILE A 83 17.17 -6.83 27.76
CA ILE A 83 16.63 -6.87 29.12
C ILE A 83 15.09 -6.84 29.08
N VAL A 84 14.50 -5.99 28.24
CA VAL A 84 13.04 -5.87 28.09
C VAL A 84 12.43 -7.15 27.52
N ASN A 85 13.11 -7.82 26.59
CA ASN A 85 12.64 -9.07 25.99
C ASN A 85 12.83 -10.28 26.91
N TYR A 86 13.88 -10.29 27.73
CA TYR A 86 14.20 -11.42 28.61
C TYR A 86 13.39 -11.42 29.90
N TYR A 87 13.23 -10.26 30.54
CA TYR A 87 12.60 -10.16 31.85
C TYR A 87 11.10 -9.84 31.76
N HIS A 88 10.31 -10.42 32.66
CA HIS A 88 8.87 -10.16 32.72
C HIS A 88 8.57 -8.69 33.07
N SER A 89 7.50 -8.11 32.50
CA SER A 89 7.16 -6.68 32.64
C SER A 89 6.92 -6.19 34.07
N SER A 90 6.62 -7.10 34.99
CA SER A 90 6.46 -6.84 36.42
C SER A 90 7.79 -6.65 37.14
N ALA A 91 8.90 -7.17 36.59
CA ALA A 91 10.22 -7.16 37.20
C ALA A 91 10.80 -5.74 37.32
N LYS A 92 11.55 -5.50 38.39
CA LYS A 92 12.17 -4.20 38.66
C LYS A 92 13.21 -3.83 37.60
N ILE A 93 14.01 -4.80 37.15
CA ILE A 93 15.02 -4.61 36.12
C ILE A 93 14.38 -4.21 34.78
N TYR A 94 13.27 -4.85 34.39
CA TYR A 94 12.49 -4.49 33.20
C TYR A 94 12.02 -3.03 33.24
N LYS A 95 11.38 -2.62 34.35
CA LYS A 95 10.83 -1.27 34.49
C LYS A 95 11.92 -0.20 34.43
N ASN A 96 13.07 -0.46 35.06
CA ASN A 96 14.20 0.48 35.01
C ASN A 96 14.87 0.49 33.64
N ALA A 97 15.04 -0.65 32.98
CA ALA A 97 15.57 -0.72 31.61
C ALA A 97 14.68 0.04 30.62
N SER A 98 13.36 -0.15 30.69
CA SER A 98 12.40 0.60 29.87
C SER A 98 12.48 2.12 30.14
N ASN A 99 12.62 2.52 31.40
CA ASN A 99 12.80 3.92 31.77
C ASN A 99 14.14 4.49 31.27
N PHE A 100 15.23 3.71 31.36
CA PHE A 100 16.55 4.12 30.88
C PHE A 100 16.58 4.27 29.37
N TYR A 101 15.90 3.38 28.65
CA TYR A 101 15.71 3.49 27.21
C TYR A 101 15.01 4.80 26.86
N ASN A 102 13.88 5.12 27.51
CA ASN A 102 13.17 6.37 27.26
C ASN A 102 14.06 7.60 27.52
N ILE A 103 14.78 7.65 28.64
CA ILE A 103 15.69 8.76 28.96
C ILE A 103 16.79 8.90 27.90
N LEU A 104 17.44 7.80 27.51
CA LEU A 104 18.50 7.82 26.50
C LEU A 104 17.96 8.24 25.14
N SER A 105 16.86 7.64 24.68
CA SER A 105 16.26 7.91 23.38
C SER A 105 15.73 9.34 23.26
N GLU A 106 15.08 9.89 24.29
CA GLU A 106 14.61 11.29 24.27
C GLU A 106 15.76 12.29 24.18
N ASN A 107 16.83 12.07 24.96
CA ASN A 107 18.00 12.95 24.94
C ASN A 107 18.81 12.78 23.63
N ALA A 108 18.97 11.54 23.16
CA ALA A 108 19.62 11.25 21.88
C ALA A 108 18.86 11.89 20.72
N GLU A 109 17.53 11.74 20.67
CA GLU A 109 16.68 12.31 19.63
C GLU A 109 16.85 13.82 19.52
N LYS A 110 16.84 14.53 20.66
CA LYS A 110 17.04 15.97 20.70
C LYS A 110 18.45 16.36 20.27
N HIS A 111 19.48 15.79 20.89
CA HIS A 111 20.89 16.15 20.65
C HIS A 111 21.32 15.85 19.20
N MET A 112 20.96 14.67 18.69
CA MET A 112 21.28 14.28 17.32
C MET A 112 20.62 15.20 16.28
N LYS A 113 19.38 15.63 16.51
CA LYS A 113 18.71 16.62 15.65
C LYS A 113 19.38 17.98 15.70
N GLU A 114 19.83 18.44 16.87
CA GLU A 114 20.60 19.69 17.02
C GLU A 114 21.92 19.66 16.24
N LEU A 115 22.58 18.50 16.19
CA LEU A 115 23.77 18.26 15.36
C LEU A 115 23.47 18.15 13.85
N GLY A 116 22.20 18.06 13.47
CA GLY A 116 21.76 17.96 12.08
C GLY A 116 21.60 16.56 11.53
N PHE A 117 21.51 15.52 12.37
CA PHE A 117 21.09 14.18 11.95
C PHE A 117 19.57 14.11 11.73
N CYS A 118 19.08 13.01 11.15
CA CYS A 118 17.65 12.82 10.91
C CYS A 118 16.83 12.57 12.18
N CYS A 119 17.39 11.82 13.12
CA CYS A 119 16.84 11.46 14.42
C CYS A 119 18.00 10.99 15.32
N GLY A 120 17.69 10.54 16.54
CA GLY A 120 18.61 9.90 17.47
C GLY A 120 18.08 8.56 18.00
N ILE A 121 17.21 7.91 17.22
CA ILE A 121 16.62 6.60 17.52
C ILE A 121 17.21 5.57 16.58
N TRP A 122 17.66 4.43 17.10
CA TRP A 122 18.07 3.28 16.30
C TRP A 122 16.84 2.45 15.95
N TYR A 123 16.47 2.41 14.67
CA TYR A 123 15.30 1.66 14.21
C TYR A 123 15.67 0.26 13.74
N GLN A 124 14.83 -0.70 14.09
CA GLN A 124 14.85 -2.07 13.57
C GLN A 124 13.52 -2.35 12.87
N HIS A 125 13.57 -3.15 11.81
CA HIS A 125 12.34 -3.67 11.22
C HIS A 125 11.63 -4.60 12.21
N GLU A 126 10.30 -4.52 12.27
CA GLU A 126 9.53 -5.44 13.11
C GLU A 126 9.78 -6.89 12.70
N SER A 127 10.19 -7.71 13.68
CA SER A 127 10.19 -9.16 13.57
C SER A 127 8.80 -9.68 13.30
N LYS A 128 8.61 -10.31 12.14
CA LYS A 128 7.41 -11.11 11.90
C LYS A 128 7.69 -12.51 12.36
N ILE A 129 7.03 -12.94 13.44
CA ILE A 129 6.95 -14.37 13.75
C ILE A 129 6.24 -15.04 12.58
N LEU A 130 7.00 -15.77 11.76
CA LEU A 130 6.43 -16.54 10.66
C LEU A 130 6.04 -17.92 11.19
N THR A 131 4.75 -18.23 11.08
CA THR A 131 4.22 -19.53 11.45
C THR A 131 3.64 -20.22 10.22
N CYS A 132 4.09 -21.44 9.97
CA CYS A 132 3.58 -22.35 8.94
C CYS A 132 2.11 -22.72 9.22
N GLU A 133 1.35 -23.07 8.19
CA GLU A 133 -0.03 -23.59 8.32
C GLU A 133 -0.18 -24.79 9.25
N LYS A 134 0.91 -25.55 9.45
CA LYS A 134 0.96 -26.65 10.43
C LYS A 134 1.40 -26.18 11.82
N SER A 135 1.26 -24.88 12.12
CA SER A 135 1.64 -24.23 13.38
C SER A 135 3.12 -24.38 13.74
N CYS A 136 4.00 -24.60 12.76
CA CYS A 136 5.45 -24.62 12.99
C CYS A 136 6.00 -23.20 12.93
N ASN A 137 6.84 -22.81 13.87
CA ASN A 137 7.59 -21.55 13.76
C ASN A 137 8.68 -21.68 12.69
N ILE A 138 8.85 -20.65 11.88
CA ILE A 138 9.92 -20.52 10.90
C ILE A 138 10.97 -19.58 11.47
N GLU A 139 12.15 -20.14 11.70
CA GLU A 139 13.26 -19.44 12.34
C GLU A 139 14.11 -18.67 11.32
N ASN A 140 14.90 -17.72 11.79
CA ASN A 140 15.82 -16.94 10.96
C ASN A 140 16.64 -17.82 10.01
N ASN A 141 16.80 -17.37 8.77
CA ASN A 141 17.50 -18.05 7.67
C ASN A 141 16.89 -19.39 7.22
N GLN A 142 15.70 -19.76 7.70
CA GLN A 142 15.01 -20.95 7.21
C GLN A 142 14.28 -20.68 5.88
N ILE A 143 14.31 -21.67 4.99
CA ILE A 143 13.53 -21.67 3.76
C ILE A 143 12.07 -22.00 4.06
N TYR A 144 11.18 -21.24 3.44
CA TYR A 144 9.74 -21.46 3.46
C TYR A 144 9.15 -21.28 2.06
N TYR A 145 7.93 -21.80 1.87
CA TYR A 145 7.21 -21.75 0.62
C TYR A 145 5.93 -20.96 0.84
N ARG A 146 5.68 -19.95 -0.01
CA ARG A 146 4.51 -19.07 0.09
C ARG A 146 3.68 -19.10 -1.17
N TYR A 147 2.36 -19.16 -1.01
CA TYR A 147 1.39 -18.92 -2.07
C TYR A 147 0.23 -18.10 -1.50
N LYS A 148 0.09 -16.85 -1.96
CA LYS A 148 -0.88 -15.89 -1.40
C LYS A 148 -0.67 -15.76 0.13
N ASP A 149 -1.72 -15.97 0.92
CA ASP A 149 -1.67 -15.90 2.38
C ASP A 149 -1.13 -17.20 3.03
N TRP A 150 -0.93 -18.27 2.24
CA TRP A 150 -0.58 -19.59 2.73
C TRP A 150 0.92 -19.78 2.79
N LEU A 151 1.42 -20.23 3.94
CA LEU A 151 2.85 -20.34 4.22
C LEU A 151 3.20 -21.70 4.82
N PHE A 152 4.16 -22.40 4.19
CA PHE A 152 4.64 -23.70 4.67
C PHE A 152 6.15 -23.64 4.90
N CYS A 153 6.62 -24.12 6.06
CA CYS A 153 8.04 -24.35 6.26
C CYS A 153 8.51 -25.48 5.31
N SER A 154 9.80 -25.50 4.95
CA SER A 154 10.34 -26.50 4.02
C SER A 154 10.01 -27.95 4.41
N LYS A 155 10.04 -28.28 5.71
CA LYS A 155 9.69 -29.62 6.23
C LYS A 155 8.21 -29.98 6.05
N CYS A 156 7.30 -29.03 6.21
CA CYS A 156 5.87 -29.28 6.02
C CYS A 156 5.53 -29.31 4.53
N PHE A 157 6.09 -28.37 3.76
CA PHE A 157 5.85 -28.30 2.32
C PHE A 157 6.31 -29.56 1.59
N SER A 158 7.45 -30.15 1.96
CA SER A 158 7.94 -31.38 1.33
C SER A 158 7.00 -32.58 1.53
N LYS A 159 6.25 -32.61 2.65
CA LYS A 159 5.27 -33.68 2.97
C LYS A 159 3.94 -33.52 2.26
N GLU A 160 3.62 -32.33 1.75
CA GLU A 160 2.38 -32.11 1.00
C GLU A 160 2.40 -32.87 -0.33
N LYS A 161 1.21 -33.17 -0.88
CA LYS A 161 1.10 -33.75 -2.23
C LYS A 161 1.40 -32.68 -3.29
N GLN A 162 1.49 -33.08 -4.56
CA GLN A 162 1.66 -32.10 -5.66
C GLN A 162 0.53 -31.07 -5.72
N ILE A 163 -0.67 -31.47 -5.31
CA ILE A 163 -1.77 -30.57 -5.01
C ILE A 163 -1.80 -30.40 -3.49
N VAL A 164 -1.44 -29.20 -3.03
CA VAL A 164 -1.44 -28.80 -1.63
C VAL A 164 -2.86 -28.42 -1.23
N ASN A 165 -3.35 -28.97 -0.11
CA ASN A 165 -4.60 -28.51 0.49
C ASN A 165 -4.29 -27.28 1.34
N LEU A 166 -4.78 -26.14 0.88
CA LEU A 166 -4.62 -24.86 1.57
C LEU A 166 -5.58 -24.82 2.75
N ASP A 167 -6.87 -25.03 2.48
CA ASP A 167 -7.90 -25.04 3.51
C ASP A 167 -8.82 -26.25 3.31
N LEU A 168 -8.81 -27.15 4.30
CA LEU A 168 -9.65 -28.34 4.32
C LEU A 168 -11.13 -28.02 4.53
N SER A 169 -11.45 -26.90 5.19
CA SER A 169 -12.83 -26.52 5.46
C SER A 169 -13.56 -26.09 4.18
N ILE A 170 -12.83 -25.45 3.26
CA ILE A 170 -13.36 -24.94 1.99
C ILE A 170 -12.84 -25.68 0.75
N ASN A 171 -12.15 -26.81 0.94
CA ASN A 171 -11.47 -27.60 -0.12
C ASN A 171 -10.64 -26.74 -1.09
N LEU A 172 -9.99 -25.69 -0.58
CA LEU A 172 -9.13 -24.84 -1.38
C LEU A 172 -7.79 -25.54 -1.59
N THR A 173 -7.36 -25.64 -2.85
CA THR A 173 -6.12 -26.32 -3.22
C THR A 173 -5.25 -25.48 -4.15
N ALA A 174 -3.95 -25.75 -4.17
CA ALA A 174 -3.01 -25.17 -5.14
C ALA A 174 -1.93 -26.19 -5.53
N SER A 175 -1.42 -26.10 -6.76
CA SER A 175 -0.24 -26.88 -7.15
C SER A 175 0.98 -26.40 -6.37
N LYS A 176 1.89 -27.32 -6.01
CA LYS A 176 3.20 -26.97 -5.45
C LYS A 176 3.98 -26.00 -6.34
N ASP A 177 3.82 -26.10 -7.66
CA ASP A 177 4.49 -25.22 -8.63
C ASP A 177 4.04 -23.75 -8.51
N CYS A 178 2.90 -23.49 -7.86
CA CYS A 178 2.41 -22.13 -7.61
C CYS A 178 3.10 -21.47 -6.40
N PHE A 179 3.82 -22.22 -5.58
CA PHE A 179 4.49 -21.69 -4.40
C PHE A 179 5.86 -21.13 -4.75
N LYS A 180 6.17 -19.96 -4.17
CA LYS A 180 7.47 -19.32 -4.27
C LYS A 180 8.34 -19.74 -3.08
N GLU A 181 9.54 -20.23 -3.37
CA GLU A 181 10.57 -20.43 -2.35
C GLU A 181 11.08 -19.09 -1.83
N CYS A 182 11.11 -18.95 -0.51
CA CYS A 182 11.47 -17.75 0.21
C CYS A 182 12.45 -18.11 1.35
N ILE A 183 13.29 -17.17 1.76
CA ILE A 183 14.17 -17.32 2.93
C ILE A 183 13.71 -16.30 3.97
N TYR A 184 13.44 -16.76 5.20
CA TYR A 184 13.13 -15.86 6.30
C TYR A 184 14.43 -15.21 6.80
N HIS A 185 14.39 -13.91 7.04
CA HIS A 185 15.48 -13.20 7.70
C HIS A 185 14.87 -12.41 8.87
N GLU A 186 15.21 -12.80 10.09
CA GLU A 186 14.82 -12.13 11.32
C GLU A 186 15.65 -10.85 11.48
N GLU A 187 14.96 -9.77 11.86
CA GLU A 187 15.45 -8.44 12.24
C GLU A 187 16.62 -7.87 11.44
N LYS A 188 16.30 -6.90 10.58
CA LYS A 188 17.31 -6.04 9.96
C LYS A 188 17.21 -4.65 10.57
N ASP A 189 18.34 -4.12 11.00
CA ASP A 189 18.52 -2.70 11.31
C ASP A 189 18.08 -1.90 10.06
N GLU A 190 17.40 -0.77 10.23
CA GLU A 190 17.02 0.06 9.08
C GLU A 190 18.25 0.57 8.33
N GLU A 191 18.13 0.70 7.01
CA GLU A 191 19.25 1.10 6.17
C GLU A 191 19.66 2.57 6.39
N PHE A 192 20.96 2.82 6.29
CA PHE A 192 21.55 4.15 6.34
C PHE A 192 22.08 4.58 4.98
N ILE A 193 22.02 5.90 4.72
CA ILE A 193 22.64 6.56 3.57
C ILE A 193 23.59 7.66 4.05
N LYS A 194 24.79 7.71 3.45
CA LYS A 194 25.81 8.73 3.74
C LYS A 194 25.58 9.99 2.93
N CYS A 195 25.62 11.14 3.58
CA CYS A 195 25.63 12.42 2.88
C CYS A 195 26.96 12.59 2.13
N LYS A 196 26.91 12.88 0.83
CA LYS A 196 28.11 13.05 0.01
C LYS A 196 28.99 14.25 0.41
N MET A 197 28.43 15.24 1.11
CA MET A 197 29.18 16.44 1.52
C MET A 197 29.77 16.32 2.94
N CYS A 198 28.95 15.97 3.93
CA CYS A 198 29.40 15.90 5.33
C CYS A 198 29.71 14.49 5.83
N GLU A 199 29.54 13.47 4.98
CA GLU A 199 29.80 12.04 5.24
C GLU A 199 28.99 11.40 6.39
N ARG A 200 28.18 12.19 7.10
CA ARG A 200 27.26 11.70 8.14
C ARG A 200 26.23 10.73 7.57
N GLU A 201 25.88 9.74 8.38
CA GLU A 201 24.89 8.71 8.09
C GLU A 201 23.49 9.12 8.56
N PHE A 202 22.48 8.81 7.75
CA PHE A 202 21.08 9.10 7.99
C PHE A 202 20.24 7.88 7.65
N HIS A 203 19.21 7.56 8.42
CA HIS A 203 18.27 6.50 8.02
C HIS A 203 17.62 6.85 6.68
N GLU A 204 17.62 5.91 5.73
CA GLU A 204 17.04 6.10 4.40
C GLU A 204 15.57 6.53 4.49
N ARG A 205 14.81 5.90 5.41
CA ARG A 205 13.40 6.19 5.63
C ARG A 205 13.16 7.58 6.20
N CYS A 206 13.99 8.02 7.15
CA CYS A 206 13.84 9.34 7.76
C CYS A 206 14.06 10.47 6.74
N VAL A 207 14.97 10.25 5.78
CA VAL A 207 15.29 11.25 4.74
C VAL A 207 14.59 10.99 3.42
N LEU A 208 13.72 9.97 3.37
CA LEU A 208 12.93 9.56 2.20
C LEU A 208 13.80 9.26 0.97
N HIS A 209 14.94 8.62 1.19
CA HIS A 209 15.84 8.18 0.13
C HIS A 209 15.32 6.90 -0.51
N ILE A 210 15.16 6.87 -1.84
CA ILE A 210 14.52 5.75 -2.55
C ILE A 210 15.45 4.51 -2.68
N GLY A 211 16.70 4.58 -2.23
CA GLY A 211 17.65 3.46 -2.28
C GLY A 211 18.27 3.21 -3.66
N SER A 212 18.18 4.17 -4.59
CA SER A 212 18.87 4.05 -5.89
C SER A 212 20.35 4.36 -5.73
N SER A 213 21.22 3.38 -5.96
CA SER A 213 22.69 3.50 -5.89
C SER A 213 23.29 4.59 -6.79
N SER A 214 22.50 5.11 -7.74
CA SER A 214 22.90 6.20 -8.63
C SER A 214 22.59 7.61 -8.08
N MET A 215 21.78 7.72 -7.02
CA MET A 215 21.42 9.01 -6.43
C MET A 215 22.39 9.41 -5.34
N GLN A 216 23.00 10.57 -5.52
CA GLN A 216 23.79 11.18 -4.47
C GLN A 216 22.87 11.80 -3.42
N PHE A 217 23.05 11.40 -2.18
CA PHE A 217 22.32 11.98 -1.07
C PHE A 217 23.08 13.19 -0.49
N TYR A 218 22.35 14.29 -0.32
CA TYR A 218 22.81 15.48 0.38
C TYR A 218 21.79 15.84 1.46
N CYS A 219 22.22 15.91 2.72
CA CYS A 219 21.35 16.19 3.84
C CYS A 219 20.81 17.63 3.80
N ASN A 220 19.75 17.88 4.58
CA ASN A 220 19.10 19.19 4.58
C ASN A 220 20.05 20.33 5.02
N ASN A 221 20.94 20.08 5.98
CA ASN A 221 21.90 21.09 6.44
C ASN A 221 22.90 21.45 5.34
N CYS A 222 23.54 20.47 4.71
CA CYS A 222 24.45 20.69 3.59
C CYS A 222 23.79 21.42 2.42
N ARG A 223 22.53 21.09 2.12
CA ARG A 223 21.73 21.80 1.09
C ARG A 223 21.41 23.24 1.48
N ALA A 224 21.23 23.53 2.76
CA ALA A 224 20.96 24.88 3.25
C ALA A 224 22.23 25.74 3.28
N THR A 225 23.40 25.14 3.52
CA THR A 225 24.68 25.86 3.61
C THR A 225 25.37 26.07 2.26
N ASP A 226 25.20 25.17 1.30
CA ASP A 226 25.86 25.25 0.00
C ASP A 226 24.86 25.42 -1.16
N VAL A 227 24.86 26.63 -1.73
CA VAL A 227 23.99 27.02 -2.86
C VAL A 227 24.27 26.18 -4.11
N SER A 228 25.50 25.67 -4.29
CA SER A 228 25.82 24.77 -5.41
C SER A 228 25.08 23.44 -5.28
N ILE A 229 24.89 22.96 -4.05
CA ILE A 229 24.16 21.72 -3.76
C ILE A 229 22.65 21.93 -3.83
N ALA A 230 22.17 23.11 -3.44
CA ALA A 230 20.76 23.48 -3.58
C ALA A 230 20.26 23.41 -5.03
N LYS A 231 21.16 23.53 -6.03
CA LYS A 231 20.85 23.37 -7.46
C LYS A 231 20.54 21.92 -7.85
N PHE A 232 21.00 20.91 -7.10
CA PHE A 232 20.61 19.53 -7.38
C PHE A 232 19.14 19.33 -6.98
N PRO A 233 18.25 18.99 -7.92
CA PRO A 233 16.83 18.90 -7.64
C PRO A 233 16.56 17.88 -6.53
N LYS A 234 15.75 18.28 -5.54
CA LYS A 234 15.14 17.29 -4.65
C LYS A 234 14.18 16.46 -5.51
N PHE A 235 14.38 15.15 -5.54
CA PHE A 235 13.45 14.25 -6.19
C PHE A 235 12.09 14.38 -5.50
N LYS A 236 11.13 15.04 -6.15
CA LYS A 236 9.82 15.32 -5.58
C LYS A 236 8.78 14.47 -6.29
N LEU A 237 8.52 13.31 -5.71
CA LEU A 237 7.51 12.39 -6.19
C LEU A 237 6.31 12.42 -5.24
N ASN A 238 5.12 12.44 -5.83
CA ASN A 238 3.84 12.52 -5.14
C ASN A 238 2.74 11.85 -5.98
N ALA A 239 1.56 11.66 -5.40
CA ALA A 239 0.42 11.00 -5.99
C ALA A 239 -0.17 11.77 -7.20
N GLU A 240 0.19 13.04 -7.40
CA GLU A 240 -0.16 13.78 -8.63
C GLU A 240 0.65 13.33 -9.85
N ASN A 241 1.79 12.66 -9.64
CA ASN A 241 2.63 12.09 -10.70
C ASN A 241 2.09 10.77 -11.25
N LEU A 242 1.21 10.08 -10.50
CA LEU A 242 0.45 8.94 -11.00
C LEU A 242 -0.54 9.40 -12.10
N ALA A 243 -0.78 8.52 -13.08
CA ALA A 243 -1.73 8.81 -14.15
C ALA A 243 -3.15 9.03 -13.59
N SER A 244 -3.85 10.06 -14.07
CA SER A 244 -5.27 10.27 -13.75
C SER A 244 -6.17 9.55 -14.73
N THR A 245 -7.35 9.16 -14.25
CA THR A 245 -8.38 8.43 -14.99
C THR A 245 -9.72 9.15 -14.90
N GLU A 246 -10.68 8.77 -15.75
CA GLU A 246 -12.03 9.31 -15.62
C GLU A 246 -12.65 8.98 -14.25
N CYS A 247 -12.41 7.76 -13.75
CA CYS A 247 -12.90 7.28 -12.46
C CYS A 247 -12.41 8.15 -11.30
N ASP A 248 -11.09 8.36 -11.18
CA ASP A 248 -10.55 9.14 -10.07
C ASP A 248 -10.88 10.63 -10.14
N GLU A 249 -10.92 11.21 -11.35
CA GLU A 249 -11.38 12.58 -11.56
C GLU A 249 -12.87 12.74 -11.18
N PHE A 250 -13.69 11.70 -11.40
CA PHE A 250 -15.11 11.69 -11.01
C PHE A 250 -15.27 11.64 -9.49
N ILE A 251 -14.54 10.74 -8.82
CA ILE A 251 -14.58 10.60 -7.35
C ILE A 251 -14.06 11.90 -6.70
N ALA A 252 -12.96 12.48 -7.19
CA ALA A 252 -12.43 13.73 -6.66
C ALA A 252 -13.43 14.90 -6.77
N ARG A 253 -14.19 14.96 -7.88
CA ARG A 253 -15.29 15.92 -8.05
C ARG A 253 -16.42 15.68 -7.05
N HIS A 254 -16.82 14.43 -6.84
CA HIS A 254 -17.83 14.05 -5.84
C HIS A 254 -17.41 14.51 -4.43
N LEU A 255 -16.19 14.17 -4.00
CA LEU A 255 -15.67 14.56 -2.69
C LEU A 255 -15.67 16.09 -2.48
N SER A 256 -15.33 16.84 -3.54
CA SER A 256 -15.33 18.31 -3.53
C SER A 256 -16.73 18.88 -3.28
N LEU A 257 -17.78 18.27 -3.83
CA LEU A 257 -19.16 18.70 -3.67
C LEU A 257 -19.73 18.38 -2.29
N CYS A 258 -19.31 17.27 -1.67
CA CYS A 258 -19.81 16.86 -0.35
C CYS A 258 -19.25 17.69 0.81
N GLY A 259 -18.31 18.62 0.56
CA GLY A 259 -17.63 19.39 1.62
C GLY A 259 -16.79 18.51 2.56
N VAL A 260 -16.58 17.24 2.20
CA VAL A 260 -15.70 16.28 2.88
C VAL A 260 -14.26 16.38 2.36
N PHE A 261 -14.09 17.13 1.27
CA PHE A 261 -12.81 17.59 0.80
C PHE A 261 -12.28 18.65 1.76
N ILE A 262 -11.17 18.34 2.46
CA ILE A 262 -10.24 19.39 2.85
C ILE A 262 -9.57 19.83 1.54
N PRO A 263 -9.81 21.05 1.03
CA PRO A 263 -9.32 21.43 -0.28
C PRO A 263 -7.82 21.19 -0.43
N LYS A 264 -7.45 20.42 -1.47
CA LYS A 264 -6.07 20.11 -1.89
C LYS A 264 -5.30 19.10 -1.01
N LYS A 265 -5.92 18.44 -0.03
CA LYS A 265 -5.24 17.42 0.79
C LYS A 265 -5.54 15.96 0.41
N VAL A 266 -6.62 15.64 -0.30
CA VAL A 266 -6.93 14.24 -0.68
C VAL A 266 -6.79 14.03 -2.19
N ILE A 267 -6.03 13.02 -2.59
CA ILE A 267 -5.82 12.61 -3.98
C ILE A 267 -6.30 11.16 -4.14
N ILE A 268 -7.14 10.90 -5.13
CA ILE A 268 -7.61 9.55 -5.49
C ILE A 268 -6.94 9.13 -6.80
N ARG A 269 -6.53 7.86 -6.92
CA ARG A 269 -5.98 7.30 -8.15
C ARG A 269 -6.48 5.88 -8.37
N LEU A 270 -7.02 5.63 -9.56
CA LEU A 270 -7.17 4.27 -10.08
C LEU A 270 -5.82 3.85 -10.66
N VAL A 271 -5.12 2.94 -9.98
CA VAL A 271 -3.72 2.57 -10.30
C VAL A 271 -3.62 1.26 -11.06
N SER A 272 -4.66 0.42 -11.02
CA SER A 272 -4.76 -0.79 -11.84
C SER A 272 -6.20 -1.02 -12.32
N ASN A 273 -6.30 -1.59 -13.51
CA ASN A 273 -7.50 -2.09 -14.18
C ASN A 273 -7.04 -3.16 -15.18
N VAL A 274 -7.13 -4.42 -14.76
CA VAL A 274 -6.67 -5.59 -15.54
C VAL A 274 -7.78 -6.59 -15.75
N GLU A 275 -7.89 -7.12 -16.96
CA GLU A 275 -8.76 -8.26 -17.23
C GLU A 275 -8.17 -9.52 -16.58
N LYS A 276 -9.03 -10.28 -15.91
CA LYS A 276 -8.74 -11.55 -15.27
C LYS A 276 -9.81 -12.57 -15.65
N LYS A 277 -9.47 -13.84 -15.48
CA LYS A 277 -10.35 -14.98 -15.72
C LYS A 277 -10.42 -15.81 -14.44
N PHE A 278 -11.62 -15.91 -13.88
CA PHE A 278 -11.91 -16.76 -12.73
C PHE A 278 -12.35 -18.14 -13.22
N GLU A 279 -11.57 -19.18 -12.93
CA GLU A 279 -11.94 -20.57 -13.21
C GLU A 279 -12.82 -21.12 -12.08
N ILE A 280 -13.99 -21.65 -12.43
CA ILE A 280 -14.95 -22.21 -11.46
C ILE A 280 -14.49 -23.63 -11.09
N ASN A 281 -14.47 -23.92 -9.79
CA ASN A 281 -14.06 -25.23 -9.29
C ASN A 281 -14.92 -26.37 -9.85
N SER A 282 -14.27 -27.50 -10.13
CA SER A 282 -14.85 -28.65 -10.86
C SER A 282 -16.20 -29.14 -10.32
N PRO A 283 -16.43 -29.35 -9.00
CA PRO A 283 -17.74 -29.80 -8.51
C PRO A 283 -18.86 -28.85 -8.93
N THR A 284 -18.67 -27.54 -8.76
CA THR A 284 -19.65 -26.51 -9.15
C THR A 284 -19.79 -26.37 -10.67
N ALA A 285 -18.68 -26.47 -11.41
CA ALA A 285 -18.64 -26.29 -12.85
C ALA A 285 -19.50 -27.32 -13.61
N LYS A 286 -19.70 -28.53 -13.08
CA LYS A 286 -20.56 -29.56 -13.68
C LYS A 286 -22.03 -29.15 -13.81
N TYR A 287 -22.48 -28.21 -12.98
CA TYR A 287 -23.87 -27.78 -12.86
C TYR A 287 -24.12 -26.38 -13.42
N ARG A 288 -23.16 -25.86 -14.19
CA ARG A 288 -23.25 -24.53 -14.82
C ARG A 288 -22.92 -24.60 -16.30
N SER A 289 -23.54 -23.73 -17.09
CA SER A 289 -23.23 -23.59 -18.52
C SER A 289 -21.87 -22.94 -18.78
N LYS A 290 -21.34 -22.18 -17.80
CA LYS A 290 -20.03 -21.55 -17.86
C LYS A 290 -19.13 -22.13 -16.77
N THR A 291 -17.91 -22.49 -17.15
CA THR A 291 -16.86 -23.02 -16.27
C THR A 291 -15.81 -21.97 -15.89
N SER A 292 -15.90 -20.77 -16.47
CA SER A 292 -15.05 -19.64 -16.14
C SER A 292 -15.78 -18.33 -16.40
N ILE A 293 -15.32 -17.26 -15.73
CA ILE A 293 -15.92 -15.92 -15.82
C ILE A 293 -14.82 -14.87 -15.99
N THR A 294 -14.91 -14.05 -17.03
CA THR A 294 -14.03 -12.91 -17.28
C THR A 294 -14.52 -11.65 -16.57
N TYR A 295 -13.57 -10.86 -16.05
CA TYR A 295 -13.86 -9.64 -15.32
C TYR A 295 -12.66 -8.68 -15.30
N ASN A 296 -12.89 -7.42 -14.98
CA ASN A 296 -11.82 -6.44 -14.76
C ASN A 296 -11.56 -6.26 -13.26
N ASN A 297 -10.36 -6.61 -12.79
CA ASN A 297 -9.92 -6.30 -11.44
C ASN A 297 -9.33 -4.89 -11.39
N CYS A 298 -9.87 -4.04 -10.52
CA CYS A 298 -9.50 -2.64 -10.37
C CYS A 298 -8.91 -2.38 -9.00
N SER A 299 -7.95 -1.45 -8.93
CA SER A 299 -7.27 -1.06 -7.70
C SER A 299 -7.24 0.46 -7.56
N LEU A 300 -7.82 0.95 -6.47
CA LEU A 300 -7.96 2.36 -6.16
C LEU A 300 -7.23 2.71 -4.86
N LEU A 301 -6.37 3.72 -4.92
CA LEU A 301 -5.64 4.25 -3.77
C LEU A 301 -6.08 5.69 -3.48
N ALA A 302 -6.17 6.02 -2.20
CA ALA A 302 -6.37 7.39 -1.72
C ALA A 302 -5.17 7.84 -0.89
N PHE A 303 -4.72 9.06 -1.18
CA PHE A 303 -3.56 9.68 -0.57
C PHE A 303 -3.97 10.95 0.17
N PHE A 304 -3.41 11.16 1.35
CA PHE A 304 -3.56 12.36 2.14
C PHE A 304 -2.25 13.13 2.17
N LYS A 305 -2.30 14.42 1.85
CA LYS A 305 -1.17 15.32 1.91
C LYS A 305 -1.00 15.84 3.34
N SER A 306 0.06 15.39 3.99
CA SER A 306 0.47 15.82 5.32
C SER A 306 0.97 17.27 5.34
N ASP A 307 1.14 17.84 6.52
CA ASP A 307 1.47 19.27 6.69
C ASP A 307 2.88 19.62 6.19
N ASP A 308 3.78 18.65 6.09
CA ASP A 308 5.09 18.77 5.44
C ASP A 308 5.05 18.45 3.93
N GLU A 309 3.88 18.53 3.31
CA GLU A 309 3.64 18.42 1.88
C GLU A 309 4.02 17.05 1.27
N LEU A 310 4.03 16.00 2.10
CA LEU A 310 4.24 14.62 1.71
C LEU A 310 2.94 13.85 1.65
N ASP A 311 2.83 12.94 0.69
CA ASP A 311 1.64 12.08 0.54
C ASP A 311 1.74 10.84 1.43
N ILE A 312 0.57 10.43 1.93
CA ILE A 312 0.38 9.22 2.73
C ILE A 312 -0.79 8.45 2.14
N CYS A 313 -0.54 7.25 1.62
CA CYS A 313 -1.58 6.32 1.23
C CYS A 313 -2.33 5.88 2.48
N PHE A 314 -3.63 6.14 2.52
CA PHE A 314 -4.41 5.98 3.74
C PHE A 314 -5.67 5.11 3.59
N PHE A 315 -6.07 4.86 2.35
CA PHE A 315 -7.19 4.01 2.00
C PHE A 315 -6.90 3.33 0.67
N ALA A 316 -7.19 2.04 0.60
CA ALA A 316 -7.03 1.23 -0.58
C ALA A 316 -8.29 0.38 -0.80
N CYS A 317 -8.63 0.15 -2.06
CA CYS A 317 -9.81 -0.62 -2.44
C CYS A 317 -9.55 -1.43 -3.70
N TYR A 318 -9.93 -2.72 -3.67
CA TYR A 318 -10.00 -3.58 -4.84
C TYR A 318 -11.45 -3.92 -5.15
N PHE A 319 -11.81 -3.89 -6.43
CA PHE A 319 -13.15 -4.24 -6.89
C PHE A 319 -13.11 -4.87 -8.27
N GLN A 320 -14.06 -5.78 -8.53
CA GLN A 320 -14.20 -6.53 -9.77
C GLN A 320 -15.37 -5.98 -10.56
N LEU A 321 -15.18 -5.74 -11.85
CA LEU A 321 -16.21 -5.25 -12.76
C LEU A 321 -16.60 -6.36 -13.74
N TYR A 322 -17.91 -6.60 -13.85
CA TYR A 322 -18.51 -7.54 -14.78
C TYR A 322 -19.45 -6.79 -15.73
N GLY A 323 -19.05 -6.68 -16.99
CA GLY A 323 -19.71 -5.84 -17.99
C GLY A 323 -20.98 -6.47 -18.51
N SER A 324 -21.61 -5.81 -19.49
CA SER A 324 -22.77 -6.36 -20.20
C SER A 324 -22.39 -7.56 -21.08
N ASP A 325 -21.13 -7.59 -21.53
CA ASP A 325 -20.51 -8.62 -22.37
C ASP A 325 -20.06 -9.85 -21.59
N CYS A 326 -20.11 -9.82 -20.26
CA CYS A 326 -19.77 -10.96 -19.42
C CYS A 326 -20.55 -12.22 -19.83
N GLU A 327 -19.84 -13.33 -19.97
CA GLU A 327 -20.37 -14.61 -20.44
C GLU A 327 -21.37 -15.24 -19.47
N ALA A 328 -21.22 -14.98 -18.17
CA ALA A 328 -22.12 -15.41 -17.12
C ALA A 328 -23.22 -14.36 -16.92
N LYS A 329 -24.45 -14.68 -17.34
CA LYS A 329 -25.59 -13.74 -17.28
C LYS A 329 -25.85 -13.23 -15.87
N SER A 330 -25.68 -14.08 -14.86
CA SER A 330 -25.84 -13.75 -13.44
C SER A 330 -24.83 -12.71 -12.92
N ASN A 331 -23.68 -12.58 -13.58
CA ASN A 331 -22.65 -11.60 -13.22
C ASN A 331 -22.77 -10.27 -13.96
N ARG A 332 -23.56 -10.18 -15.04
CA ARG A 332 -23.59 -8.98 -15.89
C ARG A 332 -23.96 -7.72 -15.13
N ASN A 333 -23.39 -6.59 -15.58
CA ASN A 333 -23.63 -5.25 -15.05
C ASN A 333 -23.48 -5.16 -13.52
N SER A 334 -22.58 -5.96 -12.95
CA SER A 334 -22.37 -6.08 -11.51
C SER A 334 -20.94 -5.73 -11.11
N VAL A 335 -20.81 -5.27 -9.87
CA VAL A 335 -19.52 -4.96 -9.24
C VAL A 335 -19.39 -5.75 -7.96
N TYR A 336 -18.25 -6.37 -7.73
CA TYR A 336 -17.94 -6.98 -6.43
C TYR A 336 -16.86 -6.15 -5.73
N LEU A 337 -17.18 -5.61 -4.55
CA LEU A 337 -16.23 -4.88 -3.72
C LEU A 337 -15.38 -5.87 -2.93
N SER A 338 -14.27 -6.31 -3.51
CA SER A 338 -13.49 -7.43 -2.97
C SER A 338 -12.79 -7.12 -1.66
N TYR A 339 -12.07 -6.00 -1.58
CA TYR A 339 -11.30 -5.63 -0.39
C TYR A 339 -11.32 -4.12 -0.20
N ILE A 340 -11.49 -3.68 1.04
CA ILE A 340 -11.21 -2.31 1.46
C ILE A 340 -10.28 -2.35 2.66
N ASP A 341 -9.34 -1.41 2.72
CA ASP A 341 -8.45 -1.30 3.85
C ASP A 341 -8.03 0.15 4.08
N SER A 342 -7.63 0.48 5.30
CA SER A 342 -7.23 1.82 5.69
C SER A 342 -6.17 1.81 6.79
N VAL A 343 -5.57 2.98 7.00
CA VAL A 343 -4.72 3.28 8.15
C VAL A 343 -5.18 4.59 8.79
N ASN A 344 -5.09 4.67 10.12
CA ASN A 344 -5.64 5.76 10.94
C ASN A 344 -4.61 6.86 11.30
N LEU A 345 -3.52 6.97 10.53
CA LEU A 345 -2.33 7.76 10.86
C LEU A 345 -2.48 9.29 10.83
N PHE A 346 -3.52 9.81 10.18
CA PHE A 346 -3.72 11.25 10.01
C PHE A 346 -5.00 11.68 10.74
N LYS A 347 -4.89 12.79 11.49
CA LYS A 347 -5.99 13.35 12.27
C LYS A 347 -6.79 14.32 11.40
N VAL A 348 -7.83 13.81 10.75
CA VAL A 348 -8.83 14.63 10.06
C VAL A 348 -10.18 14.51 10.75
N PRO A 349 -11.00 15.58 10.75
CA PRO A 349 -12.39 15.48 11.19
C PRO A 349 -13.11 14.41 10.35
N ASP A 350 -13.68 13.43 11.04
CA ASP A 350 -14.54 12.38 10.47
C ASP A 350 -13.92 11.55 9.32
N ARG A 351 -12.81 10.85 9.60
CA ARG A 351 -12.19 9.85 8.68
C ARG A 351 -13.22 8.88 8.10
N THR A 352 -14.16 8.43 8.92
CA THR A 352 -15.23 7.52 8.52
C THR A 352 -16.03 8.08 7.36
N LYS A 353 -16.44 9.35 7.45
CA LYS A 353 -17.15 10.02 6.36
C LYS A 353 -16.31 10.13 5.09
N ILE A 354 -15.00 10.37 5.19
CA ILE A 354 -14.12 10.40 4.00
C ILE A 354 -14.12 9.04 3.30
N TYR A 355 -13.94 7.93 4.04
CA TYR A 355 -13.98 6.59 3.45
C TYR A 355 -15.34 6.31 2.78
N GLN A 356 -16.44 6.69 3.44
CA GLN A 356 -17.78 6.49 2.92
C GLN A 356 -18.03 7.30 1.64
N GLU A 357 -17.60 8.56 1.60
CA GLU A 357 -17.77 9.40 0.42
C GLU A 357 -16.86 9.00 -0.75
N ILE A 358 -15.68 8.40 -0.48
CA ILE A 358 -14.86 7.78 -1.55
C ILE A 358 -15.65 6.63 -2.20
N LEU A 359 -16.23 5.74 -1.39
CA LEU A 359 -17.03 4.62 -1.90
C LEU A 359 -18.31 5.10 -2.60
N ILE A 360 -19.04 6.07 -2.03
CA ILE A 360 -20.24 6.62 -2.68
C ILE A 360 -19.89 7.33 -3.99
N GLY A 361 -18.76 8.05 -4.04
CA GLY A 361 -18.25 8.63 -5.28
C GLY A 361 -17.94 7.57 -6.34
N LEU A 362 -17.34 6.45 -5.92
CA LEU A 362 -17.09 5.30 -6.78
C LEU A 362 -18.41 4.69 -7.27
N PHE A 363 -19.38 4.46 -6.37
CA PHE A 363 -20.69 3.89 -6.72
C PHE A 363 -21.46 4.79 -7.69
N ARG A 364 -21.37 6.11 -7.51
CA ARG A 364 -21.95 7.09 -8.44
C ARG A 364 -21.28 7.05 -9.81
N TYR A 365 -19.95 6.87 -9.86
CA TYR A 365 -19.23 6.66 -11.12
C TYR A 365 -19.65 5.34 -11.79
N LEU A 366 -19.72 4.23 -11.05
CA LEU A 366 -20.14 2.94 -11.57
C LEU A 366 -21.58 2.96 -12.11
N ARG A 367 -22.48 3.65 -11.41
CA ARG A 367 -23.83 3.95 -11.90
C ARG A 367 -23.82 4.74 -13.20
N PHE A 368 -22.96 5.76 -13.30
CA PHE A 368 -22.77 6.53 -14.54
C PHE A 368 -22.25 5.64 -15.69
N ARG A 369 -21.42 4.64 -15.38
CA ARG A 369 -20.96 3.59 -16.31
C ARG A 369 -21.98 2.45 -16.54
N LYS A 370 -23.21 2.59 -16.02
CA LYS A 370 -24.36 1.68 -16.18
C LYS A 370 -24.21 0.32 -15.51
N PHE A 371 -23.36 0.21 -14.48
CA PHE A 371 -23.48 -0.89 -13.53
C PHE A 371 -24.74 -0.72 -12.70
N SER A 372 -25.39 -1.86 -12.39
CA SER A 372 -26.71 -1.90 -11.76
C SER A 372 -26.66 -2.36 -10.30
N LYS A 373 -25.69 -3.20 -9.96
CA LYS A 373 -25.58 -3.87 -8.66
C LYS A 373 -24.16 -3.82 -8.11
N ILE A 374 -24.04 -3.72 -6.79
CA ILE A 374 -22.77 -3.85 -6.07
C ILE A 374 -22.94 -4.91 -4.98
N PHE A 375 -22.06 -5.91 -5.00
CA PHE A 375 -22.00 -7.01 -4.05
C PHE A 375 -20.92 -6.72 -3.02
N ILE A 376 -21.25 -6.84 -1.74
CA ILE A 376 -20.33 -6.58 -0.63
C ILE A 376 -20.43 -7.72 0.37
N TRP A 377 -19.32 -8.40 0.62
CA TRP A 377 -19.18 -9.29 1.77
C TRP A 377 -18.52 -8.54 2.92
N SER A 378 -19.25 -8.36 4.02
CA SER A 378 -18.78 -7.72 5.24
C SER A 378 -18.04 -8.74 6.11
N CYS A 379 -16.75 -8.93 5.83
CA CYS A 379 -15.85 -9.77 6.60
C CYS A 379 -14.72 -8.93 7.19
N PRO A 380 -14.56 -8.83 8.53
CA PRO A 380 -13.38 -8.23 9.13
C PRO A 380 -12.16 -9.15 8.96
N PRO A 381 -10.93 -8.60 8.87
CA PRO A 381 -9.74 -9.44 8.77
C PRO A 381 -9.53 -10.21 10.08
N SER A 382 -8.82 -11.34 10.01
CA SER A 382 -8.37 -12.02 11.22
C SER A 382 -7.40 -11.12 12.00
N LYS A 383 -7.30 -11.29 13.31
CA LYS A 383 -6.51 -10.40 14.19
C LYS A 383 -5.02 -10.24 13.81
N GLN A 384 -4.50 -11.13 12.95
CA GLN A 384 -3.09 -11.18 12.54
C GLN A 384 -2.87 -10.94 11.04
N SER A 385 -3.91 -10.61 10.27
CA SER A 385 -3.79 -10.40 8.81
C SER A 385 -4.13 -8.97 8.40
N ASP A 386 -3.30 -8.40 7.53
CA ASP A 386 -3.58 -7.13 6.86
C ASP A 386 -4.31 -7.37 5.53
N TYR A 387 -5.37 -6.59 5.27
CA TYR A 387 -6.14 -6.73 4.03
C TYR A 387 -5.45 -6.11 2.79
N ILE A 388 -4.70 -5.03 2.95
CA ILE A 388 -3.97 -4.41 1.84
C ILE A 388 -2.74 -3.69 2.38
N LEU A 389 -2.91 -2.85 3.40
CA LEU A 389 -1.88 -1.97 3.95
C LEU A 389 -1.18 -2.67 5.13
N VAL A 390 0.07 -3.10 4.89
CA VAL A 390 0.87 -3.94 5.81
C VAL A 390 1.42 -3.16 7.00
N GLY A 391 1.40 -3.77 8.18
CA GLY A 391 2.00 -3.25 9.41
C GLY A 391 1.29 -1.98 9.87
N LYS A 392 0.08 -2.13 10.40
CA LYS A 392 -0.76 -1.02 10.87
C LYS A 392 -0.29 -0.49 12.23
N PRO A 393 -0.67 0.75 12.62
CA PRO A 393 -0.32 1.30 13.93
C PRO A 393 -0.82 0.41 15.07
N LEU A 394 0.00 0.23 16.11
CA LEU A 394 -0.30 -0.67 17.23
C LEU A 394 -1.56 -0.28 18.02
N ASP A 395 -1.90 1.01 18.05
CA ASP A 395 -3.10 1.54 18.69
C ASP A 395 -4.35 1.50 17.78
N MET A 396 -4.19 1.10 16.52
CA MET A 396 -5.30 0.94 15.58
C MET A 396 -6.13 -0.30 15.92
N LYS A 397 -7.38 -0.07 16.32
CA LYS A 397 -8.34 -1.15 16.57
C LYS A 397 -8.88 -1.69 15.25
N ILE A 398 -8.69 -2.99 15.03
CA ILE A 398 -9.39 -3.73 13.97
C ILE A 398 -10.88 -3.81 14.35
N PRO A 399 -11.82 -3.42 13.46
CA PRO A 399 -13.24 -3.47 13.77
C PRO A 399 -13.69 -4.90 14.02
N THR A 400 -14.52 -5.09 15.04
CA THR A 400 -15.27 -6.34 15.22
C THR A 400 -16.32 -6.47 14.12
N PHE A 401 -16.88 -7.67 13.96
CA PHE A 401 -17.96 -7.93 13.00
C PHE A 401 -19.12 -6.91 13.13
N ASP A 402 -19.64 -6.69 14.34
CA ASP A 402 -20.76 -5.76 14.57
C ASP A 402 -20.42 -4.30 14.24
N ILE A 403 -19.17 -3.88 14.51
CA ILE A 403 -18.70 -2.52 14.21
C ILE A 403 -18.62 -2.34 12.69
N LEU A 404 -18.06 -3.32 11.98
CA LEU A 404 -17.95 -3.30 10.52
C LEU A 404 -19.33 -3.34 9.86
N LEU A 405 -20.23 -4.18 10.38
CA LEU A 405 -21.62 -4.27 9.94
C LEU A 405 -22.34 -2.93 10.08
N SER A 406 -22.26 -2.31 11.26
CA SER A 406 -22.82 -0.98 11.51
C SER A 406 -22.22 0.09 10.57
N TRP A 407 -20.94 -0.03 10.24
CA TRP A 407 -20.26 0.87 9.32
C TRP A 407 -20.82 0.77 7.89
N TYR A 408 -21.05 -0.45 7.37
CA TYR A 408 -21.68 -0.66 6.06
C TYR A 408 -23.12 -0.19 6.04
N HIS A 409 -23.92 -0.43 7.09
CA HIS A 409 -25.28 0.13 7.15
C HIS A 409 -25.29 1.66 7.07
N LYS A 410 -24.36 2.34 7.75
CA LYS A 410 -24.22 3.81 7.67
C LYS A 410 -23.82 4.26 6.27
N LEU A 411 -22.91 3.55 5.59
CA LEU A 411 -22.57 3.79 4.19
C LEU A 411 -23.80 3.69 3.29
N ILE A 412 -24.60 2.62 3.45
CA ILE A 412 -25.79 2.37 2.65
C ILE A 412 -26.83 3.48 2.87
N ILE A 413 -27.12 3.83 4.13
CA ILE A 413 -28.06 4.91 4.48
C ILE A 413 -27.60 6.23 3.86
N LEU A 414 -26.31 6.55 3.94
CA LEU A 414 -25.74 7.75 3.33
C LEU A 414 -25.90 7.73 1.80
N GLY A 415 -25.59 6.61 1.14
CA GLY A 415 -25.77 6.45 -0.29
C GLY A 415 -27.23 6.55 -0.75
N LYS A 416 -28.19 6.04 0.05
CA LYS A 416 -29.63 6.22 -0.19
C LYS A 416 -30.05 7.68 -0.05
N LYS A 417 -29.61 8.37 1.01
CA LYS A 417 -29.89 9.79 1.23
C LYS A 417 -29.35 10.66 0.07
N GLN A 418 -28.22 10.28 -0.53
CA GLN A 418 -27.65 10.97 -1.68
C GLN A 418 -28.22 10.50 -3.03
N GLY A 419 -29.19 9.58 -3.04
CA GLY A 419 -29.82 9.04 -4.24
C GLY A 419 -28.88 8.23 -5.14
N VAL A 420 -27.76 7.70 -4.61
CA VAL A 420 -26.84 6.82 -5.34
C VAL A 420 -27.29 5.37 -5.26
N ILE A 421 -27.67 4.94 -4.06
CA ILE A 421 -28.23 3.60 -3.80
C ILE A 421 -29.74 3.73 -3.78
N THR A 422 -30.44 2.93 -4.57
CA THR A 422 -31.92 2.93 -4.63
C THR A 422 -32.48 2.06 -3.52
N SER A 423 -32.00 0.82 -3.44
CA SER A 423 -32.36 -0.19 -2.44
C SER A 423 -31.16 -1.08 -2.14
N PHE A 424 -31.29 -1.95 -1.14
CA PHE A 424 -30.36 -3.04 -0.91
C PHE A 424 -31.15 -4.24 -0.40
N ASP A 425 -30.65 -5.43 -0.71
CA ASP A 425 -31.16 -6.71 -0.20
C ASP A 425 -30.04 -7.48 0.49
N GLY A 426 -30.42 -8.42 1.34
CA GLY A 426 -29.54 -9.50 1.78
C GLY A 426 -29.58 -10.70 0.80
N PRO A 427 -28.63 -11.63 0.94
CA PRO A 427 -28.48 -12.80 0.07
C PRO A 427 -29.71 -13.70 0.00
N ASP A 428 -30.48 -13.91 1.08
CA ASP A 428 -31.65 -14.81 1.02
C ASP A 428 -32.73 -14.26 0.09
N LYS A 429 -33.07 -12.98 0.25
CA LYS A 429 -34.04 -12.33 -0.63
C LYS A 429 -33.52 -12.30 -2.07
N TYR A 430 -32.25 -11.92 -2.27
CA TYR A 430 -31.66 -11.89 -3.62
C TYR A 430 -31.69 -13.27 -4.30
N ALA A 431 -31.35 -14.33 -3.57
CA ALA A 431 -31.31 -15.69 -4.09
C ALA A 431 -32.69 -16.19 -4.51
N ARG A 432 -33.73 -15.91 -3.70
CA ARG A 432 -35.13 -16.23 -4.04
C ARG A 432 -35.62 -15.46 -5.26
N ASP A 433 -35.37 -14.15 -5.30
CA ASP A 433 -35.80 -13.28 -6.40
C ASP A 433 -35.11 -13.62 -7.74
N ASN A 434 -33.92 -14.24 -7.70
CA ASN A 434 -33.14 -14.60 -8.89
C ASN A 434 -33.10 -16.12 -9.17
N ASN A 435 -33.96 -16.92 -8.53
CA ASN A 435 -34.08 -18.37 -8.76
C ASN A 435 -32.72 -19.13 -8.71
N TRP A 436 -32.01 -19.01 -7.59
CA TRP A 436 -30.76 -19.74 -7.31
C TRP A 436 -30.91 -21.27 -7.22
N PHE A 437 -32.13 -21.80 -7.40
CA PHE A 437 -32.36 -23.23 -7.67
C PHE A 437 -31.61 -23.70 -8.92
N ASP A 438 -31.46 -22.82 -9.92
CA ASP A 438 -30.56 -23.03 -11.05
C ASP A 438 -29.24 -22.30 -10.77
N LEU A 439 -28.15 -23.08 -10.69
CA LEU A 439 -26.84 -22.56 -10.37
C LEU A 439 -26.32 -21.58 -11.41
N ASP A 440 -26.79 -21.58 -12.67
CA ASP A 440 -26.42 -20.54 -13.63
C ASP A 440 -26.90 -19.13 -13.25
N ASN A 441 -27.94 -19.03 -12.40
CA ASN A 441 -28.46 -17.75 -11.92
C ASN A 441 -27.70 -17.21 -10.70
N VAL A 442 -26.77 -17.98 -10.14
CA VAL A 442 -25.95 -17.55 -8.99
C VAL A 442 -24.75 -16.73 -9.50
N PRO A 443 -24.60 -15.44 -9.11
CA PRO A 443 -23.40 -14.67 -9.44
C PRO A 443 -22.18 -15.23 -8.69
N LEU A 444 -21.05 -15.38 -9.38
CA LEU A 444 -19.81 -15.86 -8.75
C LEU A 444 -18.68 -14.85 -8.93
N PHE A 445 -18.05 -14.46 -7.82
CA PHE A 445 -16.93 -13.52 -7.81
C PHE A 445 -15.66 -14.20 -7.26
N GLU A 446 -14.49 -13.86 -7.81
CA GLU A 446 -13.26 -14.49 -7.36
C GLU A 446 -12.92 -14.05 -5.93
N GLY A 447 -12.70 -15.00 -5.03
CA GLY A 447 -12.41 -14.73 -3.62
C GLY A 447 -13.63 -14.30 -2.79
N ASP A 448 -14.84 -14.49 -3.30
CA ASP A 448 -16.08 -14.29 -2.55
C ASP A 448 -16.52 -15.54 -1.77
N LEU A 449 -17.49 -15.37 -0.88
CA LEU A 449 -18.12 -16.41 -0.08
C LEU A 449 -18.79 -17.51 -0.92
N TRP A 450 -19.55 -17.14 -1.95
CA TRP A 450 -20.47 -18.07 -2.63
C TRP A 450 -19.81 -19.21 -3.41
N PRO A 451 -18.71 -19.00 -4.17
CA PRO A 451 -18.05 -20.11 -4.88
C PRO A 451 -17.73 -21.29 -3.98
N THR A 452 -17.24 -21.02 -2.77
CA THR A 452 -16.93 -22.02 -1.75
C THR A 452 -18.19 -22.68 -1.20
N ARG A 453 -19.20 -21.90 -0.79
CA ARG A 453 -20.44 -22.45 -0.21
C ARG A 453 -21.21 -23.33 -1.18
N ILE A 454 -21.20 -22.97 -2.46
CA ILE A 454 -21.81 -23.78 -3.51
C ILE A 454 -21.03 -25.07 -3.71
N GLN A 455 -19.71 -25.00 -3.72
CA GLN A 455 -18.88 -26.20 -3.83
C GLN A 455 -19.14 -27.17 -2.67
N GLU A 456 -19.21 -26.67 -1.43
CA GLU A 456 -19.57 -27.46 -0.24
C GLU A 456 -20.94 -28.13 -0.41
N ALA A 457 -21.97 -27.34 -0.77
CA ALA A 457 -23.32 -27.83 -0.97
C ALA A 457 -23.43 -28.89 -2.08
N VAL A 458 -22.71 -28.70 -3.20
CA VAL A 458 -22.64 -29.68 -4.30
C VAL A 458 -22.00 -30.98 -3.84
N ILE A 459 -20.86 -30.91 -3.14
CA ILE A 459 -20.16 -32.11 -2.65
C ILE A 459 -21.02 -32.86 -1.63
N GLU A 460 -21.73 -32.15 -0.75
CA GLU A 460 -22.63 -32.76 0.22
C GLU A 460 -23.84 -33.42 -0.46
N ALA A 461 -24.48 -32.72 -1.40
CA ALA A 461 -25.59 -33.28 -2.17
C ALA A 461 -25.19 -34.51 -2.99
N GLU A 462 -24.00 -34.49 -3.64
CA GLU A 462 -23.48 -35.62 -4.43
C GLU A 462 -23.23 -36.87 -3.55
N LYS A 463 -22.96 -36.71 -2.25
CA LYS A 463 -22.81 -37.83 -1.30
C LYS A 463 -24.14 -38.47 -0.92
N GLU A 464 -25.22 -37.69 -0.91
CA GLU A 464 -26.53 -38.12 -0.41
C GLU A 464 -27.45 -38.74 -1.49
N GLY A 465 -27.18 -38.51 -2.78
CA GLY A 465 -28.01 -39.08 -3.85
C GLY A 465 -27.54 -38.76 -5.26
N SER A 466 -28.06 -39.50 -6.24
CA SER A 466 -27.56 -39.54 -7.62
C SER A 466 -28.55 -39.05 -8.70
N ASN A 467 -29.77 -38.67 -8.35
CA ASN A 467 -30.73 -38.08 -9.32
C ASN A 467 -30.55 -36.55 -9.41
N TYR A 468 -30.38 -36.04 -10.63
CA TYR A 468 -30.15 -34.62 -10.93
C TYR A 468 -31.25 -33.67 -10.39
N GLU A 469 -32.53 -34.06 -10.47
CA GLU A 469 -33.63 -33.21 -9.99
C GLU A 469 -33.67 -33.12 -8.45
N TYR A 470 -33.40 -34.25 -7.78
CA TYR A 470 -33.20 -34.28 -6.33
C TYR A 470 -31.97 -33.47 -5.92
N LEU A 471 -30.90 -33.54 -6.71
CA LEU A 471 -29.63 -32.90 -6.41
C LEU A 471 -29.73 -31.37 -6.43
N ASN A 472 -30.34 -30.77 -7.47
CA ASN A 472 -30.52 -29.31 -7.53
C ASN A 472 -31.35 -28.79 -6.36
N LYS A 473 -32.43 -29.52 -6.01
CA LYS A 473 -33.22 -29.21 -4.83
C LYS A 473 -32.39 -29.29 -3.56
N ARG A 474 -31.60 -30.36 -3.39
CA ARG A 474 -30.78 -30.54 -2.20
C ARG A 474 -29.68 -29.49 -2.07
N ILE A 475 -29.01 -29.14 -3.17
CA ILE A 475 -28.03 -28.04 -3.23
C ILE A 475 -28.71 -26.75 -2.80
N TRP A 476 -29.90 -26.45 -3.34
CA TRP A 476 -30.66 -25.27 -2.93
C TRP A 476 -31.04 -25.29 -1.46
N ASP A 477 -31.54 -26.40 -0.92
CA ASP A 477 -31.91 -26.52 0.50
C ASP A 477 -30.70 -26.24 1.41
N LEU A 478 -29.51 -26.74 1.05
CA LEU A 478 -28.26 -26.47 1.76
C LEU A 478 -27.83 -25.01 1.64
N LEU A 479 -27.88 -24.44 0.44
CA LEU A 479 -27.54 -23.04 0.18
C LEU A 479 -28.50 -22.06 0.86
N GLN A 480 -29.79 -22.38 0.92
CA GLN A 480 -30.80 -21.52 1.52
C GLN A 480 -30.48 -21.24 2.99
N VAL A 481 -30.09 -22.28 3.75
CA VAL A 481 -29.64 -22.13 5.15
C VAL A 481 -28.44 -21.17 5.23
N GLN A 482 -27.49 -21.28 4.31
CA GLN A 482 -26.33 -20.37 4.25
C GLN A 482 -26.77 -18.94 3.92
N THR A 483 -27.65 -18.75 2.93
CA THR A 483 -28.13 -17.40 2.56
C THR A 483 -28.81 -16.69 3.73
N ILE A 484 -29.62 -17.41 4.51
CA ILE A 484 -30.24 -16.87 5.74
C ILE A 484 -29.16 -16.56 6.79
N GLY A 485 -28.18 -17.46 6.97
CA GLY A 485 -27.11 -17.28 7.95
C GLY A 485 -26.21 -16.07 7.68
N PHE A 486 -26.01 -15.70 6.41
CA PHE A 486 -25.18 -14.57 6.00
C PHE A 486 -25.96 -13.28 5.72
N ASP A 487 -27.26 -13.22 6.00
CA ASP A 487 -28.13 -12.09 5.63
C ASP A 487 -27.69 -10.74 6.25
N ASN A 488 -27.06 -10.80 7.43
CA ASN A 488 -26.49 -9.64 8.13
C ASN A 488 -25.00 -9.41 7.83
N SER A 489 -24.45 -10.01 6.78
CA SER A 489 -23.02 -9.91 6.45
C SER A 489 -22.73 -9.84 4.97
N TYR A 490 -23.76 -9.91 4.13
CA TYR A 490 -23.63 -9.85 2.70
C TYR A 490 -24.71 -8.92 2.15
N PHE A 491 -24.31 -7.96 1.31
CA PHE A 491 -25.20 -6.93 0.80
C PHE A 491 -25.21 -6.94 -0.72
N VAL A 492 -26.39 -6.88 -1.30
CA VAL A 492 -26.60 -6.57 -2.71
C VAL A 492 -27.19 -5.17 -2.80
N LEU A 493 -26.39 -4.20 -3.20
CA LEU A 493 -26.80 -2.80 -3.35
C LEU A 493 -27.27 -2.57 -4.78
N TYR A 494 -28.44 -1.96 -4.94
CA TYR A 494 -28.95 -1.54 -6.24
C TYR A 494 -28.61 -0.07 -6.48
N ILE A 495 -28.03 0.22 -7.65
CA ILE A 495 -27.57 1.55 -8.06
C ILE A 495 -28.11 1.95 -9.44
N GLU A 496 -29.08 1.22 -9.99
CA GLU A 496 -29.63 1.43 -11.32
C GLU A 496 -30.26 2.84 -11.52
N GLN A 497 -30.38 3.29 -12.77
CA GLN A 497 -31.13 4.49 -13.14
C GLN A 497 -32.46 4.07 -13.78
N ASP A 498 -33.59 4.64 -13.32
CA ASP A 498 -34.96 4.31 -13.80
C ASP A 498 -35.17 4.55 -15.31
N THR A 499 -34.19 5.14 -15.99
CA THR A 499 -34.17 5.34 -17.44
C THR A 499 -32.83 4.85 -17.97
N MET A 500 -32.77 3.70 -18.65
CA MET A 500 -32.03 3.47 -19.91
C MET A 500 -31.83 1.98 -20.26
N THR A 501 -31.97 1.68 -21.55
CA THR A 501 -31.78 0.41 -22.24
C THR A 501 -30.34 0.17 -22.76
N LEU A 502 -29.35 0.93 -22.27
CA LEU A 502 -27.95 0.85 -22.77
C LEU A 502 -27.05 0.06 -21.83
N ASP A 503 -26.12 -0.69 -22.44
CA ASP A 503 -25.20 -1.63 -21.81
C ASP A 503 -24.13 -0.99 -20.90
N ALA A 504 -23.70 -1.73 -19.84
CA ALA A 504 -22.58 -1.33 -18.99
C ALA A 504 -21.26 -1.25 -19.76
N MET A 505 -20.54 -0.14 -19.55
CA MET A 505 -19.30 0.14 -20.28
C MET A 505 -18.10 0.07 -19.36
N MET A 506 -17.23 -0.92 -19.60
CA MET A 506 -15.94 -1.02 -18.90
C MET A 506 -15.12 0.28 -19.02
N PRO A 507 -14.31 0.62 -18.01
CA PRO A 507 -13.35 1.72 -18.13
C PRO A 507 -12.36 1.45 -19.27
N GLN A 508 -12.15 2.44 -20.15
CA GLN A 508 -11.44 2.24 -21.43
C GLN A 508 -9.92 1.98 -21.30
N SER A 509 -9.28 2.33 -20.18
CA SER A 509 -7.82 2.20 -20.03
C SER A 509 -7.44 0.95 -19.24
N SER A 510 -6.79 0.00 -19.89
CA SER A 510 -6.05 -1.06 -19.19
C SER A 510 -4.84 -0.42 -18.48
N LEU A 511 -4.82 -0.55 -17.17
CA LEU A 511 -3.72 -0.11 -16.31
C LEU A 511 -3.19 -1.37 -15.64
N LYS A 512 -2.10 -1.94 -16.14
CA LYS A 512 -1.52 -3.16 -15.58
C LYS A 512 -0.34 -2.81 -14.71
N SER A 513 -0.26 -3.35 -13.50
CA SER A 513 0.93 -3.22 -12.66
C SER A 513 1.27 -4.47 -11.88
N LYS A 514 2.50 -4.97 -12.01
CA LYS A 514 2.94 -6.19 -11.33
C LYS A 514 3.00 -6.09 -9.80
N TYR A 515 2.85 -4.88 -9.26
CA TYR A 515 2.93 -4.61 -7.82
C TYR A 515 1.56 -4.45 -7.16
N ILE A 516 0.48 -4.33 -7.94
CA ILE A 516 -0.81 -3.90 -7.38
C ILE A 516 -2.03 -4.38 -8.19
N ASN A 517 -1.90 -5.37 -9.08
CA ASN A 517 -3.07 -5.86 -9.84
C ASN A 517 -4.09 -6.55 -8.94
N ASP A 518 -3.67 -7.10 -7.82
CA ASP A 518 -4.52 -7.57 -6.72
C ASP A 518 -3.86 -7.31 -5.37
N ARG A 519 -4.55 -7.70 -4.28
CA ARG A 519 -4.03 -7.49 -2.91
C ARG A 519 -2.75 -8.27 -2.64
N TYR A 520 -2.58 -9.45 -3.24
CA TYR A 520 -1.44 -10.32 -2.95
C TYR A 520 -0.17 -9.72 -3.52
N ASP A 521 -0.21 -9.22 -4.76
CA ASP A 521 0.91 -8.50 -5.37
C ASP A 521 1.41 -7.36 -4.48
N LEU A 522 0.49 -6.56 -3.91
CA LEU A 522 0.85 -5.41 -3.08
C LEU A 522 1.35 -5.85 -1.71
N VAL A 523 0.66 -6.78 -1.03
CA VAL A 523 1.07 -7.27 0.30
C VAL A 523 2.43 -7.96 0.23
N GLU A 524 2.69 -8.75 -0.82
CA GLU A 524 3.99 -9.36 -1.08
C GLU A 524 5.06 -8.28 -1.33
N PHE A 525 4.80 -7.33 -2.23
CA PHE A 525 5.72 -6.22 -2.50
C PHE A 525 6.07 -5.43 -1.23
N LEU A 526 5.07 -5.11 -0.40
CA LEU A 526 5.27 -4.38 0.85
C LEU A 526 6.05 -5.22 1.87
N SER A 527 5.69 -6.49 2.04
CA SER A 527 6.32 -7.38 3.01
C SER A 527 7.77 -7.71 2.64
N ASP A 528 8.05 -8.04 1.38
CA ASP A 528 9.38 -8.42 0.91
C ASP A 528 10.39 -7.24 1.01
N ASN A 529 9.91 -6.00 1.11
CA ASN A 529 10.74 -4.79 1.23
C ASN A 529 10.63 -4.09 2.61
N ASN A 530 9.99 -4.73 3.60
CA ASN A 530 9.72 -4.14 4.93
C ASN A 530 9.03 -2.77 4.86
N PHE A 531 8.17 -2.54 3.87
CA PHE A 531 7.38 -1.32 3.75
C PHE A 531 6.10 -1.45 4.57
N THR A 532 6.02 -0.69 5.66
CA THR A 532 4.90 -0.76 6.61
C THR A 532 4.21 0.60 6.75
N PHE A 533 3.05 0.59 7.41
CA PHE A 533 2.29 1.78 7.79
C PHE A 533 2.21 1.94 9.32
N LEU A 534 3.25 1.48 10.04
CA LEU A 534 3.21 1.37 11.50
C LEU A 534 3.12 2.75 12.17
N ASP A 535 3.82 3.71 11.59
CA ASP A 535 3.89 5.08 12.05
C ASP A 535 3.93 6.06 10.87
N MET A 536 3.83 7.36 11.16
CA MET A 536 3.83 8.41 10.13
C MET A 536 5.09 8.43 9.26
N ARG A 537 6.26 8.10 9.82
CA ARG A 537 7.54 8.08 9.08
C ARG A 537 7.54 6.91 8.11
N GLN A 538 7.19 5.71 8.58
CA GLN A 538 7.13 4.52 7.73
C GLN A 538 6.06 4.66 6.65
N ALA A 539 4.87 5.17 6.99
CA ALA A 539 3.81 5.37 6.01
C ALA A 539 4.18 6.37 4.89
N LYS A 540 4.88 7.46 5.21
CA LYS A 540 5.40 8.41 4.20
C LYS A 540 6.40 7.73 3.27
N TYR A 541 7.34 6.99 3.85
CA TYR A 541 8.35 6.27 3.08
C TYR A 541 7.74 5.18 2.19
N THR A 542 6.89 4.34 2.76
CA THR A 542 6.13 3.30 2.05
C THR A 542 5.29 3.89 0.92
N THR A 543 4.60 5.01 1.18
CA THR A 543 3.81 5.71 0.15
C THR A 543 4.69 6.21 -1.00
N LEU A 544 5.84 6.81 -0.68
CA LEU A 544 6.82 7.23 -1.68
C LEU A 544 7.30 6.05 -2.54
N GLN A 545 7.59 4.91 -1.92
CA GLN A 545 8.02 3.70 -2.61
C GLN A 545 6.92 3.15 -3.54
N ILE A 546 5.67 3.06 -3.07
CA ILE A 546 4.52 2.67 -3.91
C ILE A 546 4.44 3.58 -5.15
N ILE A 547 4.45 4.90 -4.95
CA ILE A 547 4.35 5.86 -6.07
C ILE A 547 5.55 5.70 -7.01
N TYR A 548 6.76 5.51 -6.48
CA TYR A 548 7.98 5.35 -7.27
C TYR A 548 7.89 4.14 -8.20
N PHE A 549 7.57 2.97 -7.68
CA PHE A 549 7.50 1.75 -8.47
C PHE A 549 6.40 1.80 -9.53
N LEU A 550 5.25 2.41 -9.22
CA LEU A 550 4.18 2.61 -10.21
C LEU A 550 4.61 3.57 -11.33
N VAL A 551 5.26 4.69 -10.99
CA VAL A 551 5.74 5.66 -11.99
C VAL A 551 6.87 5.09 -12.86
N VAL A 552 7.79 4.33 -12.27
CA VAL A 552 8.86 3.63 -12.99
C VAL A 552 8.28 2.62 -13.97
N GLU A 553 7.29 1.85 -13.55
CA GLU A 553 6.66 0.85 -14.41
C GLU A 553 5.92 1.50 -15.59
N ASP A 554 5.21 2.59 -15.35
CA ASP A 554 4.58 3.41 -16.39
C ASP A 554 5.61 3.98 -17.37
N PHE A 555 6.73 4.51 -16.86
CA PHE A 555 7.82 5.01 -17.67
C PHE A 555 8.39 3.90 -18.57
N ASN A 556 8.60 2.71 -18.02
CA ASN A 556 9.12 1.56 -18.76
C ASN A 556 8.19 1.09 -19.87
N LYS A 557 6.88 1.04 -19.62
CA LYS A 557 5.89 0.73 -20.66
C LYS A 557 5.95 1.76 -21.78
N LEU A 558 6.11 3.04 -21.45
CA LEU A 558 6.25 4.10 -22.45
C LEU A 558 7.54 3.94 -23.26
N CYS A 559 8.69 3.70 -22.61
CA CYS A 559 9.97 3.54 -23.28
C CYS A 559 9.99 2.34 -24.22
N ARG A 560 9.43 1.19 -23.82
CA ARG A 560 9.30 0.01 -24.70
C ARG A 560 8.46 0.29 -25.95
N ASN A 561 7.46 1.16 -25.84
CA ASN A 561 6.64 1.56 -26.98
C ASN A 561 7.32 2.58 -27.91
N ILE A 562 8.45 3.17 -27.51
CA ILE A 562 9.16 4.23 -28.25
C ILE A 562 10.52 3.73 -28.78
N CYS A 563 11.24 2.87 -28.04
CA CYS A 563 12.51 2.29 -28.48
C CYS A 563 12.50 0.76 -28.37
N SER A 564 12.85 0.09 -29.46
CA SER A 564 13.11 -1.36 -29.52
C SER A 564 14.42 -1.78 -28.83
N CYS A 565 15.21 -0.83 -28.34
CA CYS A 565 16.57 -1.04 -27.84
C CYS A 565 16.67 -1.53 -26.38
N ASN A 566 15.59 -1.53 -25.59
CA ASN A 566 15.67 -1.76 -24.14
C ASN A 566 15.13 -3.12 -23.69
N THR A 567 15.59 -4.19 -24.33
CA THR A 567 15.30 -5.59 -23.97
C THR A 567 16.20 -6.13 -22.85
N ASN A 568 17.31 -5.44 -22.54
CA ASN A 568 18.31 -5.90 -21.56
C ASN A 568 18.29 -5.09 -20.26
N GLY A 569 17.21 -5.18 -19.48
CA GLY A 569 17.22 -5.06 -18.01
C GLY A 569 18.05 -3.98 -17.32
N GLN A 570 18.43 -2.87 -17.97
CA GLN A 570 19.25 -1.84 -17.35
C GLN A 570 18.45 -1.11 -16.26
N LYS A 571 19.05 -0.95 -15.08
CA LYS A 571 18.52 -0.12 -14.00
C LYS A 571 18.38 1.32 -14.52
N LEU A 572 17.15 1.84 -14.52
CA LEU A 572 16.88 3.19 -15.01
C LEU A 572 17.34 4.23 -14.01
N TYR A 573 17.79 5.36 -14.54
CA TYR A 573 18.34 6.43 -13.73
C TYR A 573 17.23 7.38 -13.25
N PRO A 574 17.22 7.80 -11.97
CA PRO A 574 16.24 8.73 -11.43
C PRO A 574 16.13 10.06 -12.17
N ASP A 575 17.17 10.51 -12.87
CA ASP A 575 17.13 11.70 -13.72
C ASP A 575 16.20 11.55 -14.92
N GLU A 576 16.11 10.35 -15.51
CA GLU A 576 15.19 10.06 -16.62
C GLU A 576 13.74 10.03 -16.14
N ILE A 577 13.53 9.46 -14.94
CA ILE A 577 12.23 9.44 -14.27
C ILE A 577 11.79 10.87 -13.94
N LEU A 578 12.70 11.72 -13.45
CA LEU A 578 12.41 13.14 -13.21
C LEU A 578 12.03 13.88 -14.49
N LYS A 579 12.74 13.63 -15.60
CA LYS A 579 12.38 14.20 -16.90
C LYS A 579 10.96 13.77 -17.32
N TYR A 580 10.62 12.49 -17.15
CA TYR A 580 9.28 11.97 -17.43
C TYR A 580 8.19 12.60 -16.56
N ILE A 581 8.46 12.74 -15.25
CA ILE A 581 7.55 13.38 -14.30
C ILE A 581 7.29 14.84 -14.71
N ASN A 582 8.34 15.60 -15.01
CA ASN A 582 8.23 16.99 -15.44
C ASN A 582 7.40 17.09 -16.73
N TYR A 583 7.67 16.23 -17.71
CA TYR A 583 6.89 16.15 -18.94
C TYR A 583 5.39 15.86 -18.69
N LYS A 584 5.07 14.88 -17.82
CA LYS A 584 3.68 14.58 -17.43
C LYS A 584 3.02 15.79 -16.76
N CYS A 585 3.74 16.49 -15.88
CA CYS A 585 3.24 17.69 -15.19
C CYS A 585 2.93 18.82 -16.18
N GLU A 586 3.82 19.09 -17.14
CA GLU A 586 3.61 20.08 -18.20
C GLU A 586 2.39 19.72 -19.06
N LYS A 587 2.26 18.45 -19.47
CA LYS A 587 1.09 17.96 -20.22
C LYS A 587 -0.22 18.13 -19.45
N LYS A 588 -0.21 17.85 -18.14
CA LYS A 588 -1.37 18.04 -17.25
C LYS A 588 -1.72 19.51 -17.10
N LEU A 589 -0.73 20.40 -16.95
CA LEU A 589 -0.94 21.86 -16.91
C LEU A 589 -1.57 22.37 -18.21
N ILE A 590 -1.10 21.88 -19.35
CA ILE A 590 -1.67 22.19 -20.68
C ILE A 590 -3.11 21.66 -20.77
N LYS A 591 -3.35 20.39 -20.42
CA LYS A 591 -4.70 19.77 -20.43
C LYS A 591 -5.67 20.53 -19.52
N ASN A 592 -5.26 20.88 -18.31
CA ASN A 592 -6.07 21.64 -17.35
C ASN A 592 -6.35 23.05 -17.84
N THR A 593 -5.37 23.70 -18.47
CA THR A 593 -5.56 25.03 -19.09
C THR A 593 -6.56 24.95 -20.25
N VAL A 594 -6.47 23.92 -21.10
CA VAL A 594 -7.40 23.68 -22.22
C VAL A 594 -8.80 23.32 -21.73
N MET A 595 -8.92 22.49 -20.68
CA MET A 595 -10.20 22.11 -20.07
C MET A 595 -10.86 23.28 -19.36
N SER A 596 -10.11 24.08 -18.61
CA SER A 596 -10.56 25.35 -18.02
C SER A 596 -11.10 26.31 -19.09
N TYR A 597 -10.39 26.45 -20.21
CA TYR A 597 -10.84 27.26 -21.35
C TYR A 597 -12.09 26.68 -22.04
N ARG A 598 -12.20 25.35 -22.20
CA ARG A 598 -13.41 24.70 -22.71
C ARG A 598 -14.60 24.92 -21.77
N PHE A 599 -14.38 24.87 -20.46
CA PHE A 599 -15.43 25.11 -19.46
C PHE A 599 -15.90 26.58 -19.43
N GLN A 600 -14.99 27.54 -19.60
CA GLN A 600 -15.34 28.96 -19.76
C GLN A 600 -16.13 29.23 -21.06
N LEU A 601 -15.94 28.42 -22.11
CA LEU A 601 -16.69 28.49 -23.36
C LEU A 601 -18.08 27.84 -23.25
N VAL A 602 -18.22 26.75 -22.48
CA VAL A 602 -19.52 26.08 -22.25
C VAL A 602 -20.45 26.93 -21.36
N ASN A 603 -19.89 27.75 -20.45
CA ASN A 603 -20.67 28.68 -19.61
C ASN A 603 -20.96 30.05 -20.25
N ARG A 604 -20.53 30.30 -21.49
CA ARG A 604 -20.83 31.54 -22.23
C ARG A 604 -21.58 31.24 -23.52
N ASN A 605 -22.88 30.97 -23.39
CA ASN A 605 -23.79 31.05 -24.53
C ASN A 605 -24.01 32.52 -24.95
N LYS A 606 -23.31 32.98 -25.99
CA LYS A 606 -23.82 33.88 -27.04
C LYS A 606 -22.96 33.73 -28.32
N PRO A 607 -23.55 33.72 -29.54
CA PRO A 607 -22.87 33.37 -30.77
C PRO A 607 -22.13 34.56 -31.40
N LYS A 608 -21.13 34.24 -32.23
CA LYS A 608 -20.31 35.12 -33.11
C LYS A 608 -19.06 35.74 -32.48
N VAL A 609 -17.91 35.05 -32.54
CA VAL A 609 -16.65 35.62 -33.06
C VAL A 609 -15.81 34.52 -33.73
N LYS A 610 -15.33 34.86 -34.93
CA LYS A 610 -14.64 34.10 -35.97
C LYS A 610 -13.49 33.17 -35.54
N ALA A 611 -13.40 32.06 -36.27
CA ALA A 611 -12.43 30.97 -36.21
C ALA A 611 -10.98 31.30 -36.60
N LEU A 612 -10.45 32.51 -36.36
CA LEU A 612 -9.11 32.92 -36.84
C LEU A 612 -8.04 33.26 -35.80
N LYS A 613 -8.22 32.96 -34.50
CA LYS A 613 -7.18 33.16 -33.47
C LYS A 613 -6.72 31.88 -32.75
N LYS A 614 -7.25 30.71 -33.12
CA LYS A 614 -7.02 29.45 -32.40
C LYS A 614 -5.65 28.80 -32.69
N LYS A 615 -5.08 29.03 -33.88
CA LYS A 615 -3.75 28.50 -34.25
C LYS A 615 -2.62 29.32 -33.61
N ASN A 616 -2.65 30.65 -33.74
CA ASN A 616 -1.53 31.52 -33.33
C ASN A 616 -1.35 31.66 -31.80
N MET A 617 -2.38 31.50 -30.98
CA MET A 617 -2.25 31.57 -29.51
C MET A 617 -1.67 30.28 -28.88
N ILE A 618 -1.87 29.12 -29.51
CA ILE A 618 -1.28 27.85 -29.06
C ILE A 618 0.22 27.85 -29.42
N THR A 619 0.58 28.37 -30.59
CA THR A 619 1.98 28.57 -30.99
C THR A 619 2.70 29.57 -30.08
N ALA A 620 2.04 30.65 -29.64
CA ALA A 620 2.63 31.63 -28.74
C ALA A 620 2.93 31.09 -27.32
N LYS A 621 2.24 30.04 -26.86
CA LYS A 621 2.53 29.37 -25.57
C LYS A 621 3.52 28.21 -25.69
N LEU A 622 3.64 27.59 -26.87
CA LEU A 622 4.72 26.63 -27.18
C LEU A 622 6.09 27.32 -27.19
N ASN A 623 6.15 28.60 -27.61
CA ASN A 623 7.37 29.42 -27.53
C ASN A 623 7.83 29.75 -26.10
N ASN A 624 7.03 29.38 -25.08
CA ASN A 624 7.38 29.49 -23.66
C ASN A 624 7.74 28.13 -23.02
N LEU A 625 8.00 27.09 -23.83
CA LEU A 625 8.76 25.94 -23.35
C LEU A 625 10.06 26.45 -22.71
N PRO A 626 10.45 25.95 -21.52
CA PRO A 626 11.68 26.38 -20.87
C PRO A 626 12.82 26.31 -21.88
N LYS A 627 13.63 27.37 -22.04
CA LYS A 627 14.79 27.38 -22.95
C LYS A 627 15.73 26.18 -22.73
N VAL A 628 15.64 25.55 -21.57
CA VAL A 628 16.30 24.28 -21.20
C VAL A 628 15.83 23.10 -22.06
N LEU A 629 14.53 22.96 -22.37
CA LEU A 629 14.00 21.87 -23.21
C LEU A 629 14.49 21.98 -24.66
N ILE A 630 14.52 23.19 -25.22
CA ILE A 630 15.02 23.45 -26.58
C ILE A 630 16.53 23.23 -26.66
N LYS A 631 17.29 23.64 -25.63
CA LYS A 631 18.75 23.49 -25.61
C LYS A 631 19.21 22.04 -25.38
N HIS A 632 18.37 21.18 -24.79
CA HIS A 632 18.69 19.78 -24.50
C HIS A 632 18.22 18.80 -25.59
N LEU A 633 17.24 19.20 -26.43
CA LEU A 633 16.89 18.46 -27.65
C LEU A 633 18.05 18.47 -28.67
N HIS A 634 18.92 19.47 -28.63
CA HIS A 634 20.09 19.57 -29.50
C HIS A 634 21.31 18.73 -29.07
N THR A 635 21.29 18.04 -27.91
CA THR A 635 22.50 17.37 -27.38
C THR A 635 22.51 15.85 -27.51
N HIS A 636 21.47 15.23 -28.08
CA HIS A 636 21.40 13.78 -28.30
C HIS A 636 20.99 13.48 -29.75
N SER A 637 21.41 12.30 -30.25
CA SER A 637 21.42 11.95 -31.68
C SER A 637 20.10 12.25 -32.40
N GLU A 638 20.24 12.77 -33.63
CA GLU A 638 19.13 13.21 -34.48
C GLU A 638 18.04 12.14 -34.67
N ASP A 639 18.41 10.86 -34.60
CA ASP A 639 17.49 9.72 -34.76
C ASP A 639 16.49 9.54 -33.62
N VAL A 640 16.88 9.79 -32.36
CA VAL A 640 15.98 9.66 -31.19
C VAL A 640 14.97 10.81 -31.17
N ASN A 641 15.40 11.99 -31.60
CA ASN A 641 14.55 13.17 -31.70
C ASN A 641 13.53 13.05 -32.83
N ALA A 642 13.93 12.52 -33.99
CA ALA A 642 13.02 12.33 -35.13
C ALA A 642 11.90 11.33 -34.80
N LEU A 643 12.25 10.18 -34.21
CA LEU A 643 11.30 9.12 -33.89
C LEU A 643 10.30 9.55 -32.79
N PHE A 644 10.76 10.29 -31.78
CA PHE A 644 9.90 10.83 -30.72
C PHE A 644 8.93 11.89 -31.25
N LEU A 645 9.39 12.77 -32.15
CA LEU A 645 8.55 13.80 -32.78
C LEU A 645 7.56 13.21 -33.79
N GLU A 646 7.94 12.17 -34.53
CA GLU A 646 7.07 11.46 -35.47
C GLU A 646 5.97 10.66 -34.74
N THR A 647 6.31 10.07 -33.59
CA THR A 647 5.35 9.40 -32.69
C THR A 647 4.34 10.40 -32.09
N LEU A 648 4.77 11.62 -31.80
CA LEU A 648 3.89 12.69 -31.35
C LEU A 648 2.94 13.18 -32.45
N ARG A 649 3.41 13.25 -33.71
CA ARG A 649 2.60 13.63 -34.87
C ARG A 649 1.54 12.58 -35.22
N THR A 650 1.95 11.31 -35.34
CA THR A 650 1.10 10.21 -35.80
C THR A 650 0.04 9.81 -34.77
N ARG A 651 0.34 9.88 -33.47
CA ARG A 651 -0.56 9.38 -32.41
C ARG A 651 -1.54 10.42 -31.87
N TYR A 652 -1.30 11.71 -32.12
CA TYR A 652 -2.06 12.80 -31.50
C TYR A 652 -2.56 13.89 -32.47
N ASN A 653 -2.42 13.72 -33.80
CA ASN A 653 -2.83 14.69 -34.82
C ASN A 653 -2.37 16.13 -34.50
N PHE A 654 -1.07 16.27 -34.24
CA PHE A 654 -0.41 17.57 -34.02
C PHE A 654 0.05 18.22 -35.32
#